data_AF-A0A949ZC22-F1
#
_entry.id   AF-A0A949ZC22-F1
#
_cell.length_a   1.000
_cell.length_b   1.000
_cell.length_c   1.000
_cell.angle_alpha   90.00
_cell.angle_beta   90.00
_cell.angle_gamma   90.00
#
_symmetry.space_group_name_H-M   'P 1'
#
loop_
_entity.id
_entity.type
_entity.pdbx_description
1 polymer ?
#
loop_
_entity_poly.entity_id
_entity_poly.type
_entity_poly.pdbx_seq_one_letter_code
_entity_poly.pdbx_strand_id
1 'polypeptide(L)'
;MDDIKVRPRPRVIAESSEDRREDRNEYLRTLDADYLALRADHQNYITLTGALFSLAVALFGPLGYWLASNCFQSPALQCNGVPPELLAVVPIGPLGIIGFFTVLSNTNLIRSYYMRMVEAELQRVARAPGVSFRGGEQMRLPSLAHVTEAVVSQRRGVLRYRLLNLLSVTSLGVLFAGSTALCVLFTRPIDLQILAAAFYAFVIVMLALVIRDDTRGGLAMWRMATRLSSMPTDTVAAVRPGRPFWSYLLLPRPGDLIYKGTIIPIAWLLSAAVVGISAAQFCVVVAVTAVFEFLFYQARYTLNDLRGLGADAGYSTFKERNRFPAWAGRHEIRVALAVTMLRIIAALWITIRVFPDPYRLALLAGMGAVVIEATLYEWLRTTISPRVGRDLRDLTAGRAAILALVGAGYAIRTAIGLVLGRVAPDWILAGFGAAMMVAFGGMFVTMTWTVDGISQVVAGSATEFPSRRYKAALDQETHIGPLLRQARLLSADGPLERVDRPSTSGTSDAWRDDVQPLRSVSSATWWNLAFVVAAALAAMTGVLLAVGEQWQIVLLLAAMGGAVALLVLATHQGGAAHLPRTPATAVPVLIVVVACAVLILATGVRGVAESVVVWAPFALVGLVYLLFRVTTRRLVLFDPGLVTAAARRALSAALRRAMLAVLGKEAADRLRARG
;
A
#
# COMPACT_ATOMS: atom_id res chain seq x y z
N MET A 1 -10.08 -35.89 -34.51
CA MET A 1 -8.74 -35.77 -35.12
C MET A 1 -9.00 -35.06 -36.42
N ASP A 2 -9.36 -33.78 -36.30
CA ASP A 2 -10.09 -33.03 -37.31
C ASP A 2 -9.37 -31.72 -37.64
N ASP A 3 -9.36 -31.45 -38.94
CA ASP A 3 -8.73 -30.37 -39.69
C ASP A 3 -8.55 -29.02 -38.97
N ILE A 4 -7.29 -28.71 -38.63
CA ILE A 4 -6.84 -27.33 -38.45
C ILE A 4 -6.47 -26.80 -39.84
N LYS A 5 -7.39 -26.06 -40.47
CA LYS A 5 -7.12 -25.27 -41.68
C LYS A 5 -5.99 -24.27 -41.40
N VAL A 6 -4.79 -24.60 -41.88
CA VAL A 6 -3.61 -23.71 -41.88
C VAL A 6 -3.92 -22.52 -42.79
N ARG A 7 -4.04 -21.31 -42.22
CA ARG A 7 -4.14 -20.08 -43.01
C ARG A 7 -2.85 -19.88 -43.82
N PRO A 8 -2.93 -19.44 -45.08
CA PRO A 8 -1.75 -19.12 -45.88
C PRO A 8 -0.95 -18.01 -45.20
N ARG A 9 0.37 -18.23 -45.07
CA ARG A 9 1.30 -17.21 -44.57
C ARG A 9 1.23 -15.99 -45.50
N PRO A 10 1.11 -14.77 -44.98
CA PRO A 10 1.15 -13.57 -45.81
C PRO A 10 2.44 -13.53 -46.62
N ARG A 11 2.35 -13.13 -47.89
CA ARG A 11 3.51 -12.85 -48.74
C ARG A 11 4.38 -11.82 -48.02
N VAL A 12 5.58 -12.25 -47.61
CA VAL A 12 6.62 -11.37 -47.08
C VAL A 12 7.04 -10.46 -48.21
N ILE A 13 6.57 -9.22 -48.20
CA ILE A 13 7.16 -8.14 -48.99
C ILE A 13 8.62 -8.07 -48.55
N ALA A 14 9.55 -8.12 -49.51
CA ALA A 14 10.97 -8.02 -49.21
C ALA A 14 11.28 -6.62 -48.69
N GLU A 15 11.09 -6.40 -47.39
CA GLU A 15 11.57 -5.22 -46.68
C GLU A 15 13.06 -5.05 -46.98
N SER A 16 13.46 -3.81 -47.29
CA SER A 16 14.84 -3.49 -47.60
C SER A 16 15.74 -3.93 -46.43
N SER A 17 16.99 -4.31 -46.72
CA SER A 17 17.94 -4.70 -45.67
C SER A 17 18.26 -3.56 -44.70
N GLU A 18 18.00 -2.31 -45.10
CA GLU A 18 18.17 -1.11 -44.28
C GLU A 18 17.02 -0.95 -43.28
N ASP A 19 15.76 -1.08 -43.69
CA ASP A 19 14.60 -0.98 -42.78
C ASP A 19 14.71 -2.03 -41.66
N ARG A 20 15.05 -3.28 -42.01
CA ARG A 20 15.28 -4.36 -41.03
C ARG A 20 16.49 -4.16 -40.14
N ARG A 21 17.38 -3.22 -40.47
CA ARG A 21 18.52 -2.84 -39.63
C ARG A 21 18.13 -1.68 -38.71
N GLU A 22 17.32 -0.74 -39.19
CA GLU A 22 16.79 0.37 -38.41
C GLU A 22 15.83 -0.11 -37.32
N ASP A 23 14.82 -0.91 -37.65
CA ASP A 23 13.86 -1.50 -36.69
C ASP A 23 14.58 -2.27 -35.57
N ARG A 24 15.66 -2.96 -35.94
CA ARG A 24 16.44 -3.78 -35.00
C ARG A 24 17.29 -2.92 -34.08
N ASN A 25 17.82 -1.81 -34.58
CA ASN A 25 18.53 -0.84 -33.77
C ASN A 25 17.58 -0.11 -32.82
N GLU A 26 16.36 0.22 -33.27
CA GLU A 26 15.31 0.78 -32.41
C GLU A 26 14.92 -0.20 -31.31
N TYR A 27 14.61 -1.45 -31.66
CA TYR A 27 14.30 -2.50 -30.69
C TYR A 27 15.43 -2.71 -29.66
N LEU A 28 16.70 -2.69 -30.11
CA LEU A 28 17.85 -2.76 -29.21
C LEU A 28 17.93 -1.58 -28.25
N ARG A 29 17.64 -0.35 -28.71
CA ARG A 29 17.60 0.83 -27.84
C ARG A 29 16.51 0.72 -26.79
N THR A 30 15.33 0.24 -27.17
CA THR A 30 14.23 -0.02 -26.23
C THR A 30 14.63 -1.04 -25.18
N LEU A 31 15.22 -2.18 -25.58
CA LEU A 31 15.68 -3.21 -24.64
C LEU A 31 16.78 -2.71 -23.70
N ASP A 32 17.72 -1.88 -24.19
CA ASP A 32 18.78 -1.30 -23.36
C ASP A 32 18.22 -0.28 -22.35
N ALA A 33 17.28 0.57 -22.78
CA ALA A 33 16.58 1.50 -21.89
C ALA A 33 15.82 0.76 -20.78
N ASP A 34 15.06 -0.28 -21.15
CA ASP A 34 14.36 -1.17 -20.21
C ASP A 34 15.33 -1.81 -19.23
N TYR A 35 16.43 -2.35 -19.73
CA TYR A 35 17.44 -3.01 -18.90
C TYR A 35 18.08 -2.03 -17.90
N LEU A 36 18.44 -0.81 -18.34
CA LEU A 36 18.99 0.22 -17.46
C LEU A 36 17.99 0.66 -16.39
N ALA A 37 16.71 0.83 -16.76
CA ALA A 37 15.63 1.11 -15.83
C ALA A 37 15.49 -0.01 -14.79
N LEU A 38 15.46 -1.28 -15.23
CA LEU A 38 15.38 -2.45 -14.35
C LEU A 38 16.58 -2.57 -13.41
N ARG A 39 17.79 -2.25 -13.87
CA ARG A 39 19.02 -2.31 -13.07
C ARG A 39 19.05 -1.23 -11.99
N ALA A 40 18.76 0.01 -12.35
CA ALA A 40 18.53 1.08 -11.38
C ALA A 40 17.42 0.68 -10.39
N ASP A 41 16.45 -0.08 -10.90
CA ASP A 41 15.35 -0.53 -10.10
C ASP A 41 15.72 -1.52 -9.01
N HIS A 42 16.49 -2.51 -9.41
CA HIS A 42 17.03 -3.56 -8.56
C HIS A 42 17.96 -3.00 -7.47
N GLN A 43 18.80 -2.01 -7.79
CA GLN A 43 19.69 -1.38 -6.80
C GLN A 43 18.91 -0.71 -5.65
N ASN A 44 17.93 0.13 -5.96
CA ASN A 44 17.11 0.77 -4.91
C ASN A 44 16.32 -0.28 -4.10
N TYR A 45 15.91 -1.36 -4.77
CA TYR A 45 15.17 -2.43 -4.13
C TYR A 45 16.05 -3.20 -3.13
N ILE A 46 17.31 -3.51 -3.48
CA ILE A 46 18.28 -4.10 -2.54
C ILE A 46 18.47 -3.19 -1.33
N THR A 47 18.64 -1.88 -1.55
CA THR A 47 18.77 -0.90 -0.47
C THR A 47 17.55 -0.88 0.45
N LEU A 48 16.34 -0.86 -0.12
CA LEU A 48 15.09 -0.91 0.67
C LEU A 48 15.00 -2.20 1.49
N THR A 49 15.34 -3.33 0.88
CA THR A 49 15.34 -4.64 1.53
C THR A 49 16.34 -4.67 2.67
N GLY A 50 17.55 -4.13 2.47
CA GLY A 50 18.57 -3.99 3.50
C GLY A 50 18.11 -3.09 4.65
N ALA A 51 17.50 -1.94 4.36
CA ALA A 51 16.97 -1.04 5.38
C ALA A 51 15.87 -1.67 6.23
N LEU A 52 14.94 -2.41 5.60
CA LEU A 52 13.87 -3.12 6.30
C LEU A 52 14.39 -4.28 7.13
N PHE A 53 15.41 -5.00 6.63
CA PHE A 53 16.08 -6.05 7.40
C PHE A 53 16.76 -5.45 8.64
N SER A 54 17.50 -4.35 8.48
CA SER A 54 18.08 -3.62 9.61
C SER A 54 17.02 -3.12 10.59
N LEU A 55 15.88 -2.62 10.10
CA LEU A 55 14.76 -2.22 10.94
C LEU A 55 14.15 -3.40 11.70
N ALA A 56 13.98 -4.56 11.06
CA ALA A 56 13.52 -5.77 11.73
C ALA A 56 14.46 -6.16 12.88
N VAL A 57 15.77 -6.23 12.60
CA VAL A 57 16.80 -6.52 13.62
C VAL A 57 16.77 -5.48 14.75
N ALA A 58 16.64 -4.20 14.40
CA ALA A 58 16.54 -3.10 15.36
C ALA A 58 15.26 -3.14 16.19
N LEU A 59 14.17 -3.77 15.74
CA LEU A 59 12.98 -4.01 16.58
C LEU A 59 13.16 -5.21 17.51
N PHE A 60 13.86 -6.25 17.08
CA PHE A 60 14.10 -7.44 17.91
C PHE A 60 15.02 -7.17 19.10
N GLY A 61 15.99 -6.26 18.96
CA GLY A 61 16.91 -5.90 20.06
C GLY A 61 16.18 -5.34 21.30
N PRO A 62 15.44 -4.22 21.16
CA PRO A 62 14.63 -3.64 22.24
C PRO A 62 13.56 -4.61 22.75
N LEU A 63 12.93 -5.40 21.88
CA LEU A 63 11.98 -6.43 22.28
C LEU A 63 12.64 -7.48 23.18
N GLY A 64 13.81 -7.99 22.77
CA GLY A 64 14.58 -8.95 23.56
C GLY A 64 15.03 -8.38 24.89
N TYR A 65 15.57 -7.17 24.90
CA TYR A 65 15.94 -6.44 26.13
C TYR A 65 14.73 -6.23 27.05
N TRP A 66 13.57 -5.89 26.48
CA TRP A 66 12.35 -5.69 27.24
C TRP A 66 11.86 -6.99 27.89
N LEU A 67 11.80 -8.09 27.14
CA LEU A 67 11.49 -9.41 27.69
C LEU A 67 12.49 -9.79 28.78
N ALA A 68 13.80 -9.59 28.56
CA ALA A 68 14.87 -9.81 29.53
C ALA A 68 14.65 -9.04 30.84
N SER A 69 14.36 -7.74 30.75
CA SER A 69 14.20 -6.87 31.91
C SER A 69 12.88 -7.07 32.66
N ASN A 70 11.80 -7.47 31.99
CA ASN A 70 10.47 -7.51 32.62
C ASN A 70 10.00 -8.93 32.95
N CYS A 71 10.41 -9.94 32.17
CA CYS A 71 9.89 -11.30 32.26
C CYS A 71 10.89 -12.30 32.85
N PHE A 72 12.19 -12.08 32.63
CA PHE A 72 13.24 -13.03 33.06
C PHE A 72 13.88 -12.67 34.41
N GLN A 73 13.53 -11.53 35.02
CA GLN A 73 14.02 -11.17 36.37
C GLN A 73 13.31 -11.92 37.50
N SER A 74 12.11 -12.47 37.24
CA SER A 74 11.35 -13.22 38.23
C SER A 74 11.72 -14.71 38.20
N PRO A 75 12.06 -15.34 39.34
CA PRO A 75 12.30 -16.79 39.43
C PRO A 75 11.12 -17.62 38.94
N ALA A 76 9.90 -17.05 38.99
CA ALA A 76 8.67 -17.69 38.57
C ALA A 76 8.34 -17.48 37.08
N LEU A 77 9.26 -16.90 36.30
CA LEU A 77 9.04 -16.55 34.88
C LEU A 77 7.74 -15.73 34.70
N GLN A 78 7.59 -14.72 35.55
CA GLN A 78 6.46 -13.79 35.55
C GLN A 78 6.89 -12.45 34.95
N CYS A 79 6.17 -11.99 33.94
CA CYS A 79 6.28 -10.61 33.47
C CYS A 79 5.55 -9.69 34.43
N ASN A 80 6.26 -9.21 35.45
CA ASN A 80 5.68 -8.31 36.45
C ASN A 80 5.45 -6.93 35.83
N GLY A 81 4.25 -6.38 35.98
CA GLY A 81 3.91 -5.05 35.48
C GLY A 81 3.69 -4.95 33.97
N VAL A 82 3.63 -6.08 33.26
CA VAL A 82 3.31 -6.10 31.83
C VAL A 82 1.87 -6.60 31.62
N PRO A 83 1.00 -5.80 31.00
CA PRO A 83 -0.33 -6.27 30.62
C PRO A 83 -0.24 -7.49 29.69
N PRO A 84 -0.96 -8.58 29.96
CA PRO A 84 -0.90 -9.79 29.14
C PRO A 84 -1.34 -9.56 27.69
N GLU A 85 -2.17 -8.54 27.46
CA GLU A 85 -2.61 -8.13 26.14
C GLU A 85 -1.51 -7.47 25.33
N LEU A 86 -0.63 -6.72 26.00
CA LEU A 86 0.55 -6.18 25.35
C LEU A 86 1.48 -7.31 24.89
N LEU A 87 1.73 -8.30 25.74
CA LEU A 87 2.52 -9.48 25.37
C LEU A 87 1.91 -10.19 24.16
N ALA A 88 0.58 -10.31 24.12
CA ALA A 88 -0.12 -10.95 23.01
C ALA A 88 -0.02 -10.19 21.67
N VAL A 89 0.15 -8.87 21.67
CA VAL A 89 0.17 -8.05 20.43
C VAL A 89 1.56 -7.56 20.02
N VAL A 90 2.53 -7.50 20.93
CA VAL A 90 3.88 -7.00 20.66
C VAL A 90 4.55 -7.68 19.44
N PRO A 91 4.42 -9.00 19.22
CA PRO A 91 4.99 -9.63 18.04
C PRO A 91 4.35 -9.21 16.69
N ILE A 92 3.22 -8.49 16.69
CA ILE A 92 2.60 -7.97 15.45
C ILE A 92 3.53 -6.98 14.73
N GLY A 93 4.28 -6.16 15.46
CA GLY A 93 5.21 -5.19 14.86
C GLY A 93 6.29 -5.87 13.98
N PRO A 94 7.14 -6.75 14.56
CA PRO A 94 8.09 -7.53 13.79
C PRO A 94 7.43 -8.37 12.69
N LEU A 95 6.25 -8.94 12.97
CA LEU A 95 5.48 -9.68 11.97
C LEU A 95 5.13 -8.82 10.75
N GLY A 96 4.68 -7.58 10.95
CA GLY A 96 4.34 -6.65 9.88
C GLY A 96 5.53 -6.40 8.96
N ILE A 97 6.73 -6.24 9.53
CA ILE A 97 7.97 -6.08 8.75
C ILE A 97 8.31 -7.36 7.98
N ILE A 98 8.20 -8.54 8.61
CA ILE A 98 8.47 -9.82 7.93
C ILE A 98 7.47 -10.07 6.80
N GLY A 99 6.18 -9.79 7.04
CA GLY A 99 5.14 -9.87 6.01
C GLY A 99 5.43 -8.93 4.84
N PHE A 100 5.86 -7.70 5.13
CA PHE A 100 6.26 -6.74 4.10
C PHE A 100 7.51 -7.19 3.33
N PHE A 101 8.53 -7.70 4.04
CA PHE A 101 9.73 -8.28 3.44
C PHE A 101 9.40 -9.44 2.50
N THR A 102 8.39 -10.24 2.85
CA THR A 102 7.90 -11.34 2.04
C THR A 102 7.24 -10.82 0.75
N VAL A 103 6.36 -9.83 0.84
CA VAL A 103 5.74 -9.20 -0.35
C VAL A 103 6.79 -8.58 -1.28
N LEU A 104 7.77 -7.90 -0.68
CA LEU A 104 8.90 -7.39 -1.42
C LEU A 104 9.62 -8.55 -2.11
N SER A 105 9.97 -9.61 -1.39
CA SER A 105 10.76 -10.74 -1.92
C SER A 105 10.09 -11.37 -3.15
N ASN A 106 8.77 -11.59 -3.10
CA ASN A 106 7.96 -12.03 -4.23
C ASN A 106 8.11 -11.12 -5.46
N THR A 107 8.11 -9.80 -5.25
CA THR A 107 8.25 -8.81 -6.31
C THR A 107 9.65 -8.84 -6.92
N ASN A 108 10.68 -9.00 -6.09
CA ASN A 108 12.07 -9.13 -6.56
C ASN A 108 12.27 -10.40 -7.39
N LEU A 109 11.60 -11.48 -7.01
CA LEU A 109 11.66 -12.75 -7.73
C LEU A 109 11.16 -12.56 -9.17
N ILE A 110 9.97 -11.97 -9.35
CA ILE A 110 9.41 -11.66 -10.68
C ILE A 110 10.36 -10.74 -11.45
N ARG A 111 10.84 -9.66 -10.82
CA ARG A 111 11.80 -8.72 -11.44
C ARG A 111 13.06 -9.41 -11.92
N SER A 112 13.62 -10.30 -11.10
CA SER A 112 14.82 -11.05 -11.43
C SER A 112 14.60 -11.94 -12.66
N TYR A 113 13.45 -12.61 -12.78
CA TYR A 113 13.11 -13.35 -14.00
C TYR A 113 12.92 -12.44 -15.22
N TYR A 114 12.26 -11.29 -15.07
CA TYR A 114 12.08 -10.34 -16.17
C TYR A 114 13.40 -9.77 -16.66
N MET A 115 14.26 -9.31 -15.74
CA MET A 115 15.59 -8.81 -16.06
C MET A 115 16.42 -9.85 -16.83
N ARG A 116 16.41 -11.12 -16.42
CA ARG A 116 17.08 -12.19 -17.16
C ARG A 116 16.52 -12.38 -18.57
N MET A 117 15.21 -12.23 -18.74
CA MET A 117 14.56 -12.35 -20.05
C MET A 117 15.01 -11.19 -20.96
N VAL A 118 14.94 -9.95 -20.47
CA VAL A 118 15.40 -8.76 -21.21
C VAL A 118 16.89 -8.88 -21.55
N GLU A 119 17.73 -9.33 -20.62
CA GLU A 119 19.16 -9.55 -20.87
C GLU A 119 19.41 -10.62 -21.93
N ALA A 120 18.73 -11.77 -21.85
CA ALA A 120 18.88 -12.85 -22.83
C ALA A 120 18.45 -12.39 -24.23
N GLU A 121 17.39 -11.60 -24.31
CA GLU A 121 16.90 -11.03 -25.55
C GLU A 121 17.86 -9.97 -26.10
N LEU A 122 18.36 -9.08 -25.25
CA LEU A 122 19.37 -8.09 -25.61
C LEU A 122 20.64 -8.77 -26.16
N GLN A 123 21.12 -9.85 -25.53
CA GLN A 123 22.25 -10.63 -26.03
C GLN A 123 21.94 -11.32 -27.36
N ARG A 124 20.73 -11.87 -27.53
CA ARG A 124 20.29 -12.52 -28.77
C ARG A 124 20.32 -11.54 -29.94
N VAL A 125 19.75 -10.35 -29.74
CA VAL A 125 19.66 -9.33 -30.80
C VAL A 125 21.03 -8.68 -31.04
N ALA A 126 21.82 -8.41 -30.00
CA ALA A 126 23.16 -7.81 -30.13
C ALA A 126 24.17 -8.74 -30.83
N ARG A 127 23.98 -10.07 -30.77
CA ARG A 127 24.82 -11.06 -31.47
C ARG A 127 24.36 -11.34 -32.91
N ALA A 128 23.24 -10.75 -33.36
CA ALA A 128 22.74 -10.98 -34.70
C ALA A 128 23.67 -10.36 -35.77
N PRO A 129 23.91 -11.04 -36.91
CA PRO A 129 24.74 -10.50 -37.99
C PRO A 129 24.24 -9.13 -38.49
N GLY A 130 25.17 -8.20 -38.72
CA GLY A 130 24.87 -6.86 -39.26
C GLY A 130 24.49 -5.79 -38.22
N VAL A 131 24.48 -6.14 -36.93
CA VAL A 131 24.27 -5.19 -35.83
C VAL A 131 25.61 -4.57 -35.42
N SER A 132 25.84 -3.31 -35.78
CA SER A 132 27.01 -2.53 -35.36
C SER A 132 26.76 -1.87 -34.01
N PHE A 133 26.40 -2.65 -32.98
CA PHE A 133 26.28 -2.14 -31.63
C PHE A 133 27.67 -2.21 -30.97
N ARG A 134 28.33 -1.07 -30.75
CA ARG A 134 29.63 -0.99 -30.05
C ARG A 134 29.61 -1.72 -28.68
N GLY A 135 28.44 -1.84 -28.06
CA GLY A 135 28.26 -2.60 -26.82
C GLY A 135 28.19 -4.12 -26.98
N GLY A 136 28.04 -4.67 -28.20
CA GLY A 136 27.92 -6.12 -28.45
C GLY A 136 29.18 -6.90 -28.11
N GLU A 137 30.37 -6.28 -28.25
CA GLU A 137 31.64 -6.84 -27.79
C GLU A 137 31.79 -6.73 -26.26
N GLN A 138 31.26 -5.68 -25.64
CA GLN A 138 31.28 -5.45 -24.18
C GLN A 138 30.25 -6.31 -23.42
N MET A 139 29.15 -6.70 -24.06
CA MET A 139 28.11 -7.59 -23.51
C MET A 139 28.51 -9.08 -23.51
N ARG A 140 29.75 -9.42 -23.90
CA ARG A 140 30.28 -10.79 -23.77
C ARG A 140 30.46 -11.23 -22.32
N LEU A 141 30.50 -10.28 -21.38
CA LEU A 141 30.60 -10.58 -19.95
C LEU A 141 29.23 -11.05 -19.40
N PRO A 142 29.20 -12.09 -18.55
CA PRO A 142 27.97 -12.48 -17.88
C PRO A 142 27.42 -11.30 -17.08
N SER A 143 26.11 -11.06 -17.18
CA SER A 143 25.49 -9.94 -16.49
C SER A 143 25.71 -10.04 -14.99
N LEU A 144 25.83 -8.90 -14.31
CA LEU A 144 25.95 -8.86 -12.86
C LEU A 144 24.78 -9.61 -12.19
N ALA A 145 23.59 -9.60 -12.80
CA ALA A 145 22.43 -10.35 -12.32
C ALA A 145 22.67 -11.87 -12.40
N HIS A 146 23.17 -12.38 -13.53
CA HIS A 146 23.54 -13.79 -13.68
C HIS A 146 24.67 -14.20 -12.73
N VAL A 147 25.69 -13.36 -12.57
CA VAL A 147 26.79 -13.62 -11.63
C VAL A 147 26.29 -13.62 -10.19
N THR A 148 25.47 -12.63 -9.81
CA THR A 148 24.91 -12.54 -8.46
C THR A 148 24.00 -13.72 -8.17
N GLU A 149 23.19 -14.17 -9.13
CA GLU A 149 22.37 -15.37 -8.96
C GLU A 149 23.23 -16.64 -8.89
N ALA A 150 24.24 -16.79 -9.75
CA ALA A 150 25.17 -17.92 -9.69
C ALA A 150 25.92 -18.00 -8.36
N VAL A 151 26.05 -16.88 -7.64
CA VAL A 151 26.66 -16.81 -6.32
C VAL A 151 25.63 -17.03 -5.20
N VAL A 152 24.50 -16.32 -5.24
CA VAL A 152 23.55 -16.17 -4.10
C VAL A 152 22.32 -17.09 -4.21
N SER A 153 22.09 -17.73 -5.36
CA SER A 153 20.94 -18.62 -5.60
C SER A 153 20.86 -19.73 -4.56
N GLN A 154 19.68 -19.90 -3.96
CA GLN A 154 19.45 -20.96 -2.97
C GLN A 154 19.57 -22.38 -3.54
N ARG A 155 19.40 -22.55 -4.86
CA ARG A 155 19.49 -23.86 -5.53
C ARG A 155 20.86 -24.14 -6.13
N ARG A 156 21.43 -23.15 -6.84
CA ARG A 156 22.64 -23.32 -7.66
C ARG A 156 23.80 -22.42 -7.24
N GLY A 157 23.60 -21.62 -6.19
CA GLY A 157 24.59 -20.69 -5.67
C GLY A 157 25.81 -21.37 -5.07
N VAL A 158 26.86 -20.57 -4.86
CA VAL A 158 28.06 -20.98 -4.13
C VAL A 158 27.67 -21.34 -2.70
N LEU A 159 28.12 -22.51 -2.23
CA LEU A 159 27.70 -23.08 -0.94
C LEU A 159 27.86 -22.11 0.24
N ARG A 160 28.96 -21.35 0.30
CA ARG A 160 29.23 -20.38 1.38
C ARG A 160 28.12 -19.31 1.49
N TYR A 161 27.72 -18.73 0.36
CA TYR A 161 26.66 -17.71 0.35
C TYR A 161 25.27 -18.31 0.58
N ARG A 162 25.05 -19.55 0.13
CA ARG A 162 23.82 -20.29 0.46
C ARG A 162 23.68 -20.53 1.95
N LEU A 163 24.75 -21.00 2.59
CA LEU A 163 24.79 -21.20 4.04
C LEU A 163 24.63 -19.88 4.79
N LEU A 164 25.28 -18.81 4.34
CA LEU A 164 25.11 -17.49 4.95
C LEU A 164 23.67 -17.00 4.86
N ASN A 165 23.03 -17.07 3.69
CA ASN A 165 21.65 -16.64 3.54
C ASN A 165 20.67 -17.55 4.30
N LEU A 166 20.90 -18.87 4.29
CA LEU A 166 20.11 -19.81 5.09
C LEU A 166 20.24 -19.50 6.58
N LEU A 167 21.45 -19.22 7.05
CA LEU A 167 21.70 -18.81 8.43
C LEU A 167 20.98 -17.50 8.74
N SER A 168 21.09 -16.46 7.91
CA SER A 168 20.41 -15.18 8.13
C SER A 168 18.88 -15.33 8.21
N VAL A 169 18.28 -16.06 7.26
CA VAL A 169 16.83 -16.30 7.24
C VAL A 169 16.39 -17.17 8.42
N THR A 170 17.16 -18.21 8.75
CA THR A 170 16.87 -19.09 9.88
C THR A 170 17.01 -18.34 11.20
N SER A 171 18.05 -17.52 11.37
CA SER A 171 18.25 -16.69 12.57
C SER A 171 17.10 -15.69 12.75
N LEU A 172 16.68 -15.00 11.68
CA LEU A 172 15.52 -14.10 11.74
C LEU A 172 14.23 -14.86 12.08
N GLY A 173 14.03 -16.04 11.49
CA GLY A 173 12.89 -16.90 11.76
C GLY A 173 12.87 -17.42 13.20
N VAL A 174 14.01 -17.85 13.73
CA VAL A 174 14.18 -18.30 15.12
C VAL A 174 13.97 -17.15 16.09
N LEU A 175 14.53 -15.96 15.80
CA LEU A 175 14.30 -14.76 16.61
C LEU A 175 12.82 -14.41 16.67
N PHE A 176 12.14 -14.37 15.51
CA PHE A 176 10.72 -14.07 15.44
C PHE A 176 9.86 -15.13 16.14
N ALA A 177 10.04 -16.41 15.78
CA ALA A 177 9.25 -17.50 16.34
C ALA A 177 9.51 -17.65 17.85
N GLY A 178 10.76 -17.52 18.28
CA GLY A 178 11.17 -17.57 19.68
C GLY A 178 10.60 -16.41 20.49
N SER A 179 10.75 -15.16 20.02
CA SER A 179 10.17 -14.00 20.72
C SER A 179 8.65 -14.07 20.77
N THR A 180 8.02 -14.53 19.69
CA THR A 180 6.56 -14.70 19.63
C THR A 180 6.08 -15.80 20.58
N ALA A 181 6.76 -16.96 20.59
CA ALA A 181 6.44 -18.05 21.49
C ALA A 181 6.60 -17.62 22.96
N LEU A 182 7.69 -16.91 23.30
CA LEU A 182 7.89 -16.36 24.63
C LEU A 182 6.78 -15.39 25.02
N CYS A 183 6.45 -14.43 24.15
CA CYS A 183 5.34 -13.50 24.37
C CYS A 183 4.02 -14.23 24.64
N VAL A 184 3.66 -15.22 23.80
CA VAL A 184 2.46 -16.04 23.96
C VAL A 184 2.50 -16.86 25.25
N LEU A 185 3.64 -17.45 25.61
CA LEU A 185 3.81 -18.22 26.85
C LEU A 185 3.65 -17.35 28.09
N PHE A 186 4.09 -16.10 28.02
CA PHE A 186 3.96 -15.14 29.12
C PHE A 186 2.58 -14.49 29.22
N THR A 187 1.74 -14.60 28.19
CA THR A 187 0.33 -14.23 28.26
C THR A 187 -0.39 -15.18 29.23
N ARG A 188 -0.63 -14.74 30.47
CA ARG A 188 -1.21 -15.55 31.57
C ARG A 188 -2.70 -15.89 31.42
N PRO A 189 -3.57 -15.03 30.86
CA PRO A 189 -4.94 -15.42 30.54
C PRO A 189 -4.90 -16.51 29.46
N ILE A 190 -5.38 -17.72 29.82
CA ILE A 190 -5.31 -18.91 28.96
C ILE A 190 -6.09 -18.71 27.65
N ASP A 191 -7.18 -17.96 27.70
CA ASP A 191 -8.01 -17.57 26.57
C ASP A 191 -7.22 -16.72 25.57
N LEU A 192 -6.52 -15.69 26.07
CA LEU A 192 -5.71 -14.81 25.24
C LEU A 192 -4.46 -15.52 24.72
N GLN A 193 -3.86 -16.39 25.51
CA GLN A 193 -2.75 -17.25 25.12
C GLN A 193 -3.15 -18.18 23.97
N ILE A 194 -4.30 -18.86 24.07
CA ILE A 194 -4.81 -19.73 22.99
C ILE A 194 -5.08 -18.91 21.73
N LEU A 195 -5.71 -17.73 21.88
CA LEU A 195 -6.00 -16.84 20.75
C LEU A 195 -4.71 -16.38 20.04
N ALA A 196 -3.74 -15.89 20.81
CA ALA A 196 -2.46 -15.43 20.29
C ALA A 196 -1.68 -16.59 19.66
N ALA A 197 -1.64 -17.76 20.30
CA ALA A 197 -1.02 -18.97 19.76
C ALA A 197 -1.65 -19.37 18.42
N ALA A 198 -2.98 -19.41 18.33
CA ALA A 198 -3.69 -19.76 17.10
C ALA A 198 -3.42 -18.75 15.97
N PHE A 199 -3.47 -17.44 16.29
CA PHE A 199 -3.18 -16.38 15.33
C PHE A 199 -1.74 -16.48 14.81
N TYR A 200 -0.76 -16.54 15.70
CA TYR A 200 0.65 -16.57 15.28
C TYR A 200 1.05 -17.89 14.64
N ALA A 201 0.49 -19.03 15.06
CA ALA A 201 0.71 -20.30 14.38
C ALA A 201 0.19 -20.24 12.93
N PHE A 202 -1.03 -19.71 12.72
CA PHE A 202 -1.58 -19.49 11.38
C PHE A 202 -0.65 -18.62 10.53
N VAL A 203 -0.19 -17.50 11.09
CA VAL A 203 0.68 -16.56 10.39
C VAL A 203 2.05 -17.15 10.08
N ILE A 204 2.69 -17.86 11.02
CA ILE A 204 3.97 -18.54 10.81
C ILE A 204 3.83 -19.59 9.71
N VAL A 205 2.73 -20.34 9.69
CA VAL A 205 2.44 -21.30 8.61
C VAL A 205 2.28 -20.56 7.26
N MET A 206 1.56 -19.45 7.22
CA MET A 206 1.43 -18.64 6.00
C MET A 206 2.80 -18.13 5.51
N LEU A 207 3.60 -17.55 6.39
CA LEU A 207 4.95 -17.09 6.07
C LEU A 207 5.84 -18.24 5.56
N ALA A 208 5.82 -19.39 6.23
CA ALA A 208 6.58 -20.56 5.81
C ALA A 208 6.15 -21.07 4.43
N LEU A 209 4.85 -21.01 4.10
CA LEU A 209 4.35 -21.34 2.77
C LEU A 209 4.81 -20.34 1.72
N VAL A 210 4.76 -19.04 2.00
CA VAL A 210 5.24 -18.04 1.04
C VAL A 210 6.75 -18.15 0.83
N ILE A 211 7.54 -18.30 1.90
CA ILE A 211 9.00 -18.52 1.80
C ILE A 211 9.31 -19.79 1.00
N ARG A 212 8.55 -20.87 1.22
CA ARG A 212 8.68 -22.11 0.44
C ARG A 212 8.39 -21.87 -1.05
N ASP A 213 7.31 -21.15 -1.35
CA ASP A 213 6.89 -20.86 -2.72
C ASP A 213 7.87 -19.90 -3.41
N ASP A 214 8.48 -18.95 -2.71
CA ASP A 214 9.56 -18.12 -3.23
C ASP A 214 10.82 -18.96 -3.55
N THR A 215 11.19 -19.85 -2.63
CA THR A 215 12.41 -20.65 -2.75
C THR A 215 12.29 -21.73 -3.83
N ARG A 216 11.12 -22.34 -3.99
CA ARG A 216 10.92 -23.49 -4.91
C ARG A 216 10.05 -23.18 -6.12
N GLY A 217 9.16 -22.20 -6.03
CA GLY A 217 8.10 -21.90 -6.98
C GLY A 217 8.33 -20.65 -7.83
N GLY A 218 9.48 -19.97 -7.73
CA GLY A 218 9.72 -18.75 -8.50
C GLY A 218 9.50 -18.87 -10.00
N LEU A 219 9.84 -20.01 -10.62
CA LEU A 219 9.55 -20.26 -12.02
C LEU A 219 8.04 -20.43 -12.29
N ALA A 220 7.29 -21.04 -11.37
CA ALA A 220 5.84 -21.17 -11.48
C ALA A 220 5.16 -19.79 -11.32
N MET A 221 5.64 -18.97 -10.39
CA MET A 221 5.19 -17.59 -10.20
C MET A 221 5.52 -16.73 -11.42
N TRP A 222 6.72 -16.86 -12.00
CA TRP A 222 7.09 -16.21 -13.25
C TRP A 222 6.23 -16.67 -14.42
N ARG A 223 6.03 -17.98 -14.60
CA ARG A 223 5.13 -18.53 -15.64
C ARG A 223 3.71 -18.04 -15.47
N MET A 224 3.25 -17.85 -14.23
CA MET A 224 1.95 -17.26 -13.96
C MET A 224 1.92 -15.78 -14.34
N ALA A 225 2.91 -15.00 -13.91
CA ALA A 225 3.01 -13.58 -14.23
C ALA A 225 3.09 -13.36 -15.74
N THR A 226 3.91 -14.15 -16.44
CA THR A 226 4.04 -14.12 -17.90
C THR A 226 2.76 -14.56 -18.61
N ARG A 227 2.07 -15.61 -18.16
CA ARG A 227 0.75 -15.96 -18.72
C ARG A 227 -0.28 -14.85 -18.54
N LEU A 228 -0.21 -14.11 -17.43
CA LEU A 228 -1.07 -12.96 -17.18
C LEU A 228 -0.66 -11.74 -18.04
N SER A 229 0.61 -11.63 -18.45
CA SER A 229 1.12 -10.50 -19.24
C SER A 229 1.24 -10.78 -20.74
N SER A 230 1.28 -12.03 -21.18
CA SER A 230 1.39 -12.47 -22.59
C SER A 230 0.03 -12.66 -23.25
N MET A 231 -1.05 -12.46 -22.51
CA MET A 231 -2.33 -12.16 -23.12
C MET A 231 -2.17 -10.79 -23.80
N PRO A 232 -2.55 -10.62 -25.09
CA PRO A 232 -2.63 -9.31 -25.74
C PRO A 232 -3.21 -8.28 -24.76
N THR A 233 -2.64 -7.08 -24.66
CA THR A 233 -3.11 -6.02 -23.75
C THR A 233 -4.61 -5.76 -23.94
N ASP A 234 -5.10 -5.88 -25.17
CA ASP A 234 -6.53 -5.86 -25.52
C ASP A 234 -7.33 -7.03 -24.93
N THR A 235 -6.73 -8.23 -24.80
CA THR A 235 -7.35 -9.42 -24.17
C THR A 235 -7.19 -9.52 -22.65
N VAL A 236 -6.11 -9.00 -22.05
CA VAL A 236 -6.01 -8.85 -20.57
C VAL A 236 -7.06 -7.86 -20.09
N ALA A 237 -7.24 -6.77 -20.85
CA ALA A 237 -8.34 -5.83 -20.65
C ALA A 237 -9.70 -6.45 -21.01
N ALA A 238 -9.78 -7.43 -21.92
CA ALA A 238 -11.05 -8.03 -22.33
C ALA A 238 -11.56 -9.17 -21.43
N VAL A 239 -10.73 -9.87 -20.64
CA VAL A 239 -11.21 -11.11 -19.96
C VAL A 239 -10.58 -11.34 -18.57
N ARG A 240 -10.62 -10.36 -17.67
CA ARG A 240 -10.98 -10.72 -16.29
C ARG A 240 -12.51 -10.87 -16.32
N PRO A 241 -13.11 -12.04 -16.08
CA PRO A 241 -14.55 -12.13 -15.93
C PRO A 241 -14.93 -11.08 -14.89
N GLY A 242 -15.69 -10.08 -15.32
CA GLY A 242 -16.07 -8.96 -14.47
C GLY A 242 -16.60 -9.52 -13.16
N ARG A 243 -16.18 -8.92 -12.04
CA ARG A 243 -16.61 -9.36 -10.72
C ARG A 243 -18.12 -9.63 -10.74
N PRO A 244 -18.58 -10.83 -10.33
CA PRO A 244 -20.00 -11.14 -10.43
C PRO A 244 -20.78 -10.17 -9.52
N PHE A 245 -21.95 -9.74 -9.98
CA PHE A 245 -22.70 -8.67 -9.32
C PHE A 245 -23.04 -9.00 -7.86
N TRP A 246 -23.37 -10.25 -7.54
CA TRP A 246 -23.57 -10.68 -6.15
C TRP A 246 -22.32 -10.47 -5.27
N SER A 247 -21.12 -10.68 -5.83
CA SER A 247 -19.88 -10.44 -5.10
C SER A 247 -19.73 -8.95 -4.84
N TYR A 248 -20.04 -8.10 -5.82
CA TYR A 248 -20.08 -6.64 -5.63
C TYR A 248 -21.09 -6.25 -4.55
N LEU A 249 -22.32 -6.77 -4.60
CA LEU A 249 -23.34 -6.52 -3.58
C LEU A 249 -22.86 -6.92 -2.18
N LEU A 250 -22.15 -8.04 -2.04
CA LEU A 250 -21.63 -8.50 -0.75
C LEU A 250 -20.47 -7.64 -0.23
N LEU A 251 -19.55 -7.19 -1.07
CA LEU A 251 -18.39 -6.42 -0.60
C LEU A 251 -17.89 -5.43 -1.67
N PRO A 252 -18.56 -4.30 -1.91
CA PRO A 252 -18.28 -3.38 -3.02
C PRO A 252 -16.78 -3.08 -3.20
N ARG A 253 -16.08 -2.76 -2.11
CA ARG A 253 -14.64 -2.46 -2.13
C ARG A 253 -13.88 -3.32 -1.09
N PRO A 254 -13.43 -4.53 -1.48
CA PRO A 254 -12.74 -5.44 -0.57
C PRO A 254 -11.35 -4.94 -0.19
N GLY A 255 -10.66 -4.24 -1.10
CA GLY A 255 -9.39 -3.59 -0.82
C GLY A 255 -9.55 -2.59 0.33
N ASP A 256 -10.46 -1.62 0.17
CA ASP A 256 -10.75 -0.57 1.15
C ASP A 256 -11.08 -1.13 2.54
N LEU A 257 -11.82 -2.25 2.62
CA LEU A 257 -12.13 -2.87 3.91
C LEU A 257 -10.88 -3.33 4.66
N ILE A 258 -9.88 -3.90 3.97
CA ILE A 258 -8.70 -4.45 4.62
C ILE A 258 -7.84 -3.34 5.24
N TYR A 259 -7.53 -2.28 4.49
CA TYR A 259 -6.59 -1.26 4.98
C TYR A 259 -7.25 -0.10 5.72
N LYS A 260 -8.49 0.29 5.37
CA LYS A 260 -9.22 1.33 6.11
C LYS A 260 -9.95 0.76 7.31
N GLY A 261 -10.46 -0.47 7.19
CA GLY A 261 -11.18 -1.12 8.28
C GLY A 261 -10.31 -1.45 9.49
N THR A 262 -8.99 -1.53 9.33
CA THR A 262 -8.06 -1.69 10.45
C THR A 262 -7.83 -0.43 11.26
N ILE A 263 -8.24 0.76 10.78
CA ILE A 263 -7.99 2.03 11.48
C ILE A 263 -8.72 2.07 12.82
N ILE A 264 -10.00 1.67 12.87
CA ILE A 264 -10.77 1.66 14.12
C ILE A 264 -10.12 0.72 15.16
N PRO A 265 -9.84 -0.57 14.86
CA PRO A 265 -9.16 -1.46 15.80
C PRO A 265 -7.77 -0.98 16.23
N ILE A 266 -6.97 -0.41 15.33
CA ILE A 266 -5.62 0.08 15.66
C ILE A 266 -5.71 1.30 16.59
N ALA A 267 -6.57 2.26 16.27
CA ALA A 267 -6.76 3.45 17.11
C ALA A 267 -7.32 3.07 18.48
N TRP A 268 -8.27 2.13 18.53
CA TRP A 268 -8.74 1.55 19.79
C TRP A 268 -7.61 0.87 20.56
N LEU A 269 -6.80 0.03 19.90
CA LEU A 269 -5.72 -0.70 20.54
C LEU A 269 -4.69 0.25 21.15
N LEU A 270 -4.29 1.31 20.43
CA LEU A 270 -3.35 2.31 20.92
C LEU A 270 -3.87 3.06 22.15
N SER A 271 -5.18 3.37 22.17
CA SER A 271 -5.83 4.06 23.29
C SER A 271 -6.04 3.13 24.49
N ALA A 272 -6.49 1.89 24.25
CA ALA A 272 -6.75 0.88 25.26
C ALA A 272 -5.46 0.29 25.86
N ALA A 273 -4.35 0.24 25.12
CA ALA A 273 -3.08 -0.29 25.62
C ALA A 273 -2.56 0.44 26.87
N VAL A 274 -2.97 1.70 27.08
CA VAL A 274 -2.56 2.50 28.23
C VAL A 274 -3.47 2.28 29.46
N VAL A 275 -4.73 1.88 29.23
CA VAL A 275 -5.74 1.69 30.30
C VAL A 275 -5.94 0.21 30.66
N GLY A 276 -5.52 -0.69 29.78
CA GLY A 276 -5.78 -2.12 29.86
C GLY A 276 -6.81 -2.56 28.79
N ILE A 277 -6.62 -3.76 28.26
CA ILE A 277 -7.48 -4.31 27.21
C ILE A 277 -8.26 -5.48 27.80
N SER A 278 -9.57 -5.55 27.59
CA SER A 278 -10.35 -6.75 27.90
C SER A 278 -10.81 -7.47 26.65
N ALA A 279 -10.91 -8.81 26.72
CA ALA A 279 -11.42 -9.64 25.64
C ALA A 279 -12.86 -9.26 25.23
N ALA A 280 -13.68 -8.88 26.21
CA ALA A 280 -15.05 -8.40 25.97
C ALA A 280 -15.04 -7.10 25.14
N GLN A 281 -14.25 -6.10 25.53
CA GLN A 281 -14.13 -4.84 24.77
C GLN A 281 -13.57 -5.10 23.37
N PHE A 282 -12.58 -5.98 23.24
CA PHE A 282 -12.04 -6.36 21.92
C PHE A 282 -13.14 -6.93 21.01
N CYS A 283 -13.96 -7.86 21.51
CA CYS A 283 -15.07 -8.43 20.75
C CYS A 283 -16.10 -7.37 20.34
N VAL A 284 -16.43 -6.44 21.27
CA VAL A 284 -17.33 -5.32 20.97
C VAL A 284 -16.74 -4.42 19.89
N VAL A 285 -15.45 -4.12 19.91
CA VAL A 285 -14.78 -3.29 18.91
C VAL A 285 -14.70 -3.97 17.55
N VAL A 286 -14.50 -5.29 17.50
CA VAL A 286 -14.61 -6.07 16.26
C VAL A 286 -16.03 -5.96 15.70
N ALA A 287 -17.06 -6.05 16.55
CA ALA A 287 -18.45 -5.89 16.13
C ALA A 287 -18.77 -4.45 15.67
N VAL A 288 -18.27 -3.43 16.38
CA VAL A 288 -18.35 -2.00 15.97
C VAL A 288 -17.71 -1.82 14.61
N THR A 289 -16.50 -2.37 14.40
CA THR A 289 -15.78 -2.30 13.13
C THR A 289 -16.57 -2.99 12.03
N ALA A 290 -17.17 -4.16 12.28
CA ALA A 290 -18.01 -4.84 11.31
C ALA A 290 -19.24 -4.01 10.93
N VAL A 291 -19.99 -3.47 11.90
CA VAL A 291 -21.16 -2.63 11.60
C VAL A 291 -20.77 -1.37 10.85
N PHE A 292 -19.71 -0.69 11.29
CA PHE A 292 -19.28 0.56 10.71
C PHE A 292 -18.67 0.37 9.31
N GLU A 293 -17.69 -0.52 9.16
CA GLU A 293 -16.92 -0.66 7.92
C GLU A 293 -17.59 -1.57 6.90
N PHE A 294 -18.18 -2.70 7.34
CA PHE A 294 -18.76 -3.69 6.44
C PHE A 294 -20.19 -3.36 6.03
N LEU A 295 -21.03 -2.88 6.95
CA LEU A 295 -22.41 -2.48 6.60
C LEU A 295 -22.46 -1.05 6.09
N PHE A 296 -22.12 -0.08 6.95
CA PHE A 296 -22.36 1.33 6.68
C PHE A 296 -21.40 1.92 5.64
N TYR A 297 -20.09 1.73 5.81
CA TYR A 297 -19.10 2.33 4.91
C TYR A 297 -19.12 1.70 3.51
N GLN A 298 -19.38 0.40 3.40
CA GLN A 298 -19.61 -0.22 2.09
C GLN A 298 -20.84 0.34 1.38
N ALA A 299 -21.91 0.69 2.12
CA ALA A 299 -23.06 1.37 1.53
C ALA A 299 -22.67 2.74 0.97
N ARG A 300 -21.86 3.53 1.72
CA ARG A 300 -21.27 4.79 1.22
C ARG A 300 -20.43 4.57 -0.03
N TYR A 301 -19.63 3.50 -0.08
CA TYR A 301 -18.86 3.19 -1.29
C TYR A 301 -19.73 2.84 -2.49
N THR A 302 -20.82 2.09 -2.30
CA THR A 302 -21.77 1.84 -3.39
C THR A 302 -22.39 3.12 -3.92
N LEU A 303 -22.81 4.05 -3.06
CA LEU A 303 -23.32 5.35 -3.51
C LEU A 303 -22.28 6.15 -4.29
N ASN A 304 -21.04 6.15 -3.80
CA ASN A 304 -19.91 6.80 -4.48
C ASN A 304 -19.62 6.17 -5.86
N ASP A 305 -19.67 4.84 -5.96
CA ASP A 305 -19.44 4.11 -7.22
C ASP A 305 -20.57 4.39 -8.23
N LEU A 306 -21.83 4.42 -7.78
CA LEU A 306 -22.98 4.73 -8.63
C LEU A 306 -22.96 6.18 -9.16
N ARG A 307 -22.55 7.14 -8.33
CA ARG A 307 -22.37 8.55 -8.78
C ARG A 307 -21.17 8.68 -9.73
N GLY A 308 -20.11 7.92 -9.47
CA GLY A 308 -18.88 7.93 -10.24
C GLY A 308 -18.94 7.23 -11.60
N LEU A 309 -20.04 6.57 -11.96
CA LEU A 309 -20.11 5.71 -13.17
C LEU A 309 -19.64 6.41 -14.46
N GLY A 310 -20.09 7.65 -14.68
CA GLY A 310 -19.72 8.41 -15.87
C GLY A 310 -18.24 8.79 -15.91
N ALA A 311 -17.70 9.25 -14.79
CA ALA A 311 -16.29 9.61 -14.66
C ALA A 311 -15.40 8.36 -14.78
N ASP A 312 -15.76 7.28 -14.09
CA ASP A 312 -15.03 6.02 -14.11
C ASP A 312 -14.96 5.44 -15.53
N ALA A 313 -16.03 5.51 -16.33
CA ALA A 313 -16.04 5.06 -17.72
C ALA A 313 -15.01 5.78 -18.62
N GLY A 314 -14.56 6.98 -18.24
CA GLY A 314 -13.55 7.75 -18.96
C GLY A 314 -12.09 7.39 -18.66
N TYR A 315 -11.82 6.54 -17.66
CA TYR A 315 -10.47 6.13 -17.30
C TYR A 315 -9.94 5.02 -18.21
N SER A 316 -8.66 5.10 -18.59
CA SER A 316 -7.98 4.03 -19.36
C SER A 316 -7.96 2.68 -18.64
N THR A 317 -8.00 2.70 -17.30
CA THR A 317 -8.02 1.53 -16.42
C THR A 317 -9.42 1.21 -15.88
N PHE A 318 -10.50 1.72 -16.49
CA PHE A 318 -11.88 1.51 -16.01
C PHE A 318 -12.20 0.03 -15.74
N LYS A 319 -11.73 -0.87 -16.60
CA LYS A 319 -11.91 -2.32 -16.46
C LYS A 319 -11.11 -2.93 -15.30
N GLU A 320 -10.00 -2.31 -14.91
CA GLU A 320 -9.12 -2.77 -13.83
C GLU A 320 -9.59 -2.28 -12.46
N ARG A 321 -10.21 -1.09 -12.41
CA ARG A 321 -10.72 -0.48 -11.18
C ARG A 321 -11.78 -1.31 -10.46
N ASN A 322 -12.47 -2.24 -11.14
CA ASN A 322 -13.41 -3.24 -10.55
C ASN A 322 -14.41 -2.65 -9.52
N ARG A 323 -14.81 -1.38 -9.70
CA ARG A 323 -15.68 -0.65 -8.77
C ARG A 323 -17.13 -1.12 -8.93
N PHE A 324 -17.79 -0.75 -10.02
CA PHE A 324 -19.11 -1.26 -10.38
C PHE A 324 -19.02 -2.13 -11.65
N PRO A 325 -19.81 -3.21 -11.81
CA PRO A 325 -19.74 -4.02 -13.02
C PRO A 325 -20.10 -3.20 -14.27
N ALA A 326 -19.22 -3.17 -15.27
CA ALA A 326 -19.38 -2.32 -16.46
C ALA A 326 -20.60 -2.67 -17.33
N TRP A 327 -21.12 -3.91 -17.20
CA TRP A 327 -22.31 -4.39 -17.90
C TRP A 327 -23.62 -4.09 -17.17
N ALA A 328 -23.56 -3.58 -15.94
CA ALA A 328 -24.73 -3.36 -15.09
C ALA A 328 -25.63 -2.26 -15.68
N GLY A 329 -26.91 -2.60 -15.84
CA GLY A 329 -27.94 -1.70 -16.35
C GLY A 329 -28.79 -1.08 -15.24
N ARG A 330 -29.98 -0.60 -15.62
CA ARG A 330 -30.92 0.05 -14.69
C ARG A 330 -31.40 -0.88 -13.57
N HIS A 331 -31.55 -2.18 -13.86
CA HIS A 331 -32.00 -3.15 -12.86
C HIS A 331 -30.93 -3.36 -11.77
N GLU A 332 -29.68 -3.57 -12.17
CA GLU A 332 -28.55 -3.75 -11.27
C GLU A 332 -28.32 -2.49 -10.41
N ILE A 333 -28.46 -1.30 -10.98
CA ILE A 333 -28.39 -0.04 -10.22
C ILE A 333 -29.48 -0.01 -9.13
N ARG A 334 -30.72 -0.38 -9.46
CA ARG A 334 -31.83 -0.45 -8.46
C ARG A 334 -31.55 -1.48 -7.37
N VAL A 335 -31.05 -2.66 -7.72
CA VAL A 335 -30.69 -3.70 -6.74
C VAL A 335 -29.54 -3.22 -5.84
N ALA A 336 -28.52 -2.59 -6.41
CA ALA A 336 -27.41 -2.03 -5.65
C ALA A 336 -27.89 -0.93 -4.67
N LEU A 337 -28.80 -0.05 -5.10
CA LEU A 337 -29.43 0.94 -4.23
C LEU A 337 -30.27 0.30 -3.12
N ALA A 338 -31.07 -0.72 -3.44
CA ALA A 338 -31.86 -1.45 -2.44
C ALA A 338 -30.99 -2.12 -1.38
N VAL A 339 -29.91 -2.80 -1.78
CA VAL A 339 -28.93 -3.41 -0.87
C VAL A 339 -28.21 -2.34 -0.04
N THR A 340 -27.89 -1.20 -0.64
CA THR A 340 -27.30 -0.05 0.07
C THR A 340 -28.24 0.46 1.16
N MET A 341 -29.52 0.65 0.87
CA MET A 341 -30.51 1.09 1.85
C MET A 341 -30.69 0.05 2.97
N LEU A 342 -30.79 -1.24 2.61
CA LEU A 342 -30.89 -2.31 3.60
C LEU A 342 -29.70 -2.33 4.55
N ARG A 343 -28.48 -2.09 4.04
CA ARG A 343 -27.27 -1.99 4.86
C ARG A 343 -27.29 -0.82 5.81
N ILE A 344 -27.72 0.35 5.36
CA ILE A 344 -27.84 1.54 6.21
C ILE A 344 -28.87 1.28 7.31
N ILE A 345 -30.04 0.74 6.96
CA ILE A 345 -31.09 0.39 7.92
C ILE A 345 -30.59 -0.65 8.92
N ALA A 346 -29.94 -1.71 8.46
CA ALA A 346 -29.37 -2.74 9.33
C ALA A 346 -28.29 -2.17 10.25
N ALA A 347 -27.38 -1.34 9.74
CA ALA A 347 -26.33 -0.71 10.55
C ALA A 347 -26.93 0.17 11.66
N LEU A 348 -27.93 0.99 11.34
CA LEU A 348 -28.63 1.83 12.31
C LEU A 348 -29.40 1.00 13.34
N TRP A 349 -30.16 -0.01 12.88
CA TRP A 349 -30.94 -0.87 13.76
C TRP A 349 -30.04 -1.63 14.74
N ILE A 350 -28.97 -2.26 14.26
CA ILE A 350 -28.00 -2.97 15.11
C ILE A 350 -27.35 -1.99 16.09
N THR A 351 -26.93 -0.80 15.61
CA THR A 351 -26.33 0.23 16.47
C THR A 351 -27.25 0.64 17.61
N ILE A 352 -28.52 0.90 17.32
CA ILE A 352 -29.49 1.38 18.31
C ILE A 352 -29.91 0.27 19.30
N ARG A 353 -30.04 -0.96 18.81
CA ARG A 353 -30.63 -2.08 19.59
C ARG A 353 -29.63 -2.98 20.29
N VAL A 354 -28.42 -3.10 19.76
CA VAL A 354 -27.44 -4.10 20.25
C VAL A 354 -26.33 -3.46 21.06
N PHE A 355 -25.84 -2.28 20.65
CA PHE A 355 -24.70 -1.66 21.31
C PHE A 355 -25.13 -0.80 22.52
N PRO A 356 -24.48 -0.96 23.68
CA PRO A 356 -24.66 -0.05 24.81
C PRO A 356 -23.87 1.25 24.58
N ASP A 357 -24.13 2.27 25.39
CA ASP A 357 -23.27 3.45 25.47
C ASP A 357 -21.93 3.06 26.14
N PRO A 358 -20.78 3.61 25.70
CA PRO A 358 -20.60 4.68 24.71
C PRO A 358 -20.55 4.23 23.24
N TYR A 359 -20.51 2.92 22.96
CA TYR A 359 -20.35 2.36 21.60
C TYR A 359 -21.43 2.82 20.63
N ARG A 360 -22.68 2.83 21.09
CA ARG A 360 -23.83 3.31 20.31
C ARG A 360 -23.67 4.77 19.88
N LEU A 361 -23.33 5.66 20.82
CA LEU A 361 -23.13 7.08 20.53
C LEU A 361 -21.96 7.29 19.55
N ALA A 362 -20.83 6.60 19.76
CA ALA A 362 -19.69 6.69 18.87
C ALA A 362 -20.02 6.24 17.44
N LEU A 363 -20.77 5.14 17.29
CA LEU A 363 -21.24 4.65 15.99
C LEU A 363 -22.21 5.64 15.32
N LEU A 364 -23.22 6.14 16.04
CA LEU A 364 -24.20 7.09 15.48
C LEU A 364 -23.52 8.41 15.07
N ALA A 365 -22.65 8.96 15.93
CA ALA A 365 -21.88 10.15 15.62
C ALA A 365 -20.96 9.93 14.41
N GLY A 366 -20.26 8.79 14.36
CA GLY A 366 -19.42 8.41 13.24
C GLY A 366 -20.19 8.28 11.92
N MET A 367 -21.36 7.64 11.95
CA MET A 367 -22.23 7.48 10.78
C MET A 367 -22.73 8.84 10.29
N GLY A 368 -23.20 9.70 11.21
CA GLY A 368 -23.60 11.07 10.90
C GLY A 368 -22.45 11.88 10.30
N ALA A 369 -21.25 11.80 10.88
CA ALA A 369 -20.06 12.48 10.38
C ALA A 369 -19.68 12.02 8.96
N VAL A 370 -19.82 10.73 8.64
CA VAL A 370 -19.58 10.22 7.28
C VAL A 370 -20.62 10.76 6.28
N VAL A 371 -21.89 10.87 6.68
CA VAL A 371 -22.94 11.47 5.83
C VAL A 371 -22.63 12.94 5.58
N ILE A 372 -22.26 13.69 6.63
CA ILE A 372 -21.88 15.10 6.53
C ILE A 372 -20.66 15.26 5.62
N GLU A 373 -19.60 14.48 5.85
CA GLU A 373 -18.37 14.48 5.03
C GLU A 373 -18.69 14.21 3.56
N ALA A 374 -19.43 13.15 3.27
CA ALA A 374 -19.74 12.76 1.90
C ALA A 374 -20.63 13.80 1.19
N THR A 375 -21.58 14.40 1.92
CA THR A 375 -22.46 15.44 1.39
C THR A 375 -21.71 16.74 1.12
N LEU A 376 -20.88 17.18 2.08
CA LEU A 376 -20.06 18.38 1.95
C LEU A 376 -19.05 18.24 0.82
N TYR A 377 -18.39 17.08 0.72
CA TYR A 377 -17.46 16.78 -0.37
C TYR A 377 -18.16 16.86 -1.73
N GLU A 378 -19.33 16.25 -1.87
CA GLU A 378 -20.06 16.26 -3.13
C GLU A 378 -20.59 17.65 -3.48
N TRP A 379 -21.08 18.40 -2.49
CA TRP A 379 -21.52 19.78 -2.66
C TRP A 379 -20.38 20.68 -3.13
N LEU A 380 -19.20 20.58 -2.51
CA LEU A 380 -18.00 21.29 -2.93
C LEU A 380 -17.61 20.87 -4.35
N ARG A 381 -17.51 19.56 -4.61
CA ARG A 381 -17.14 19.01 -5.92
C ARG A 381 -18.05 19.50 -7.05
N THR A 382 -19.35 19.58 -6.81
CA THR A 382 -20.34 20.02 -7.81
C THR A 382 -20.37 21.53 -8.01
N THR A 383 -20.14 22.31 -6.95
CA THR A 383 -20.15 23.78 -7.01
C THR A 383 -18.86 24.36 -7.60
N ILE A 384 -17.74 23.65 -7.44
CA ILE A 384 -16.42 24.09 -7.91
C ILE A 384 -16.14 23.68 -9.38
N SER A 385 -16.96 22.81 -9.98
CA SER A 385 -16.89 22.43 -11.40
C SER A 385 -17.93 23.19 -12.23
N PRO A 386 -17.69 23.66 -13.49
CA PRO A 386 -16.47 23.74 -14.30
C PRO A 386 -16.12 25.19 -14.74
N ARG A 387 -14.88 25.63 -14.52
CA ARG A 387 -14.26 26.71 -15.32
C ARG A 387 -13.17 26.08 -16.19
N VAL A 388 -13.44 25.96 -17.47
CA VAL A 388 -12.56 25.31 -18.46
C VAL A 388 -11.34 26.20 -18.73
N GLY A 389 -10.16 25.60 -18.93
CA GLY A 389 -8.95 26.32 -19.35
C GLY A 389 -8.03 26.75 -18.21
N ARG A 390 -7.58 28.03 -18.19
CA ARG A 390 -6.51 28.52 -17.29
C ARG A 390 -6.77 28.25 -15.81
N ASP A 391 -8.04 28.27 -15.40
CA ASP A 391 -8.45 28.10 -14.01
C ASP A 391 -8.05 26.71 -13.47
N LEU A 392 -7.99 25.66 -14.29
CA LEU A 392 -7.79 24.27 -13.84
C LEU A 392 -6.50 24.04 -13.00
N ARG A 393 -5.52 24.93 -13.11
CA ARG A 393 -4.22 24.84 -12.42
C ARG A 393 -4.19 25.50 -11.05
N ASP A 394 -5.13 26.38 -10.76
CA ASP A 394 -5.03 27.27 -9.60
C ASP A 394 -5.63 26.63 -8.36
N LEU A 395 -4.93 26.75 -7.23
CA LEU A 395 -5.45 26.28 -5.94
C LEU A 395 -6.43 27.32 -5.39
N THR A 396 -7.65 27.31 -5.90
CA THR A 396 -8.74 28.15 -5.38
C THR A 396 -9.12 27.70 -3.96
N ALA A 397 -9.74 28.58 -3.17
CA ALA A 397 -10.20 28.25 -1.82
C ALA A 397 -11.13 27.02 -1.81
N GLY A 398 -12.00 26.90 -2.82
CA GLY A 398 -12.84 25.73 -2.99
C GLY A 398 -12.06 24.44 -3.22
N ARG A 399 -11.08 24.44 -4.14
CA ARG A 399 -10.23 23.26 -4.38
C ARG A 399 -9.41 22.91 -3.14
N ALA A 400 -8.85 23.90 -2.45
CA ALA A 400 -8.16 23.71 -1.18
C ALA A 400 -9.08 23.07 -0.12
N ALA A 401 -10.35 23.49 -0.04
CA ALA A 401 -11.33 22.89 0.87
C ALA A 401 -11.58 21.41 0.52
N ILE A 402 -11.69 21.06 -0.77
CA ILE A 402 -11.77 19.65 -1.20
C ILE A 402 -10.53 18.87 -0.76
N LEU A 403 -9.32 19.41 -1.01
CA LEU A 403 -8.06 18.75 -0.64
C LEU A 403 -7.87 18.62 0.88
N ALA A 404 -8.45 19.51 1.67
CA ALA A 404 -8.46 19.42 3.13
C ALA A 404 -9.48 18.37 3.62
N LEU A 405 -10.66 18.32 3.00
CA LEU A 405 -11.76 17.46 3.42
C LEU A 405 -11.52 15.97 3.17
N VAL A 406 -10.75 15.61 2.13
CA VAL A 406 -10.58 14.20 1.72
C VAL A 406 -9.90 13.31 2.76
N GLY A 407 -9.22 13.89 3.74
CA GLY A 407 -8.67 13.18 4.90
C GLY A 407 -9.69 12.86 5.99
N ALA A 408 -10.85 13.51 6.02
CA ALA A 408 -11.82 13.42 7.11
C ALA A 408 -12.34 11.99 7.34
N GLY A 409 -12.45 11.16 6.30
CA GLY A 409 -12.82 9.75 6.45
C GLY A 409 -11.84 8.94 7.33
N TYR A 410 -10.56 9.31 7.37
CA TYR A 410 -9.56 8.69 8.25
C TYR A 410 -9.69 9.20 9.69
N ALA A 411 -10.00 10.48 9.83
CA ALA A 411 -10.22 11.12 11.12
C ALA A 411 -11.42 10.52 11.87
N ILE A 412 -12.55 10.31 11.17
CA ILE A 412 -13.75 9.71 11.77
C ILE A 412 -13.45 8.32 12.35
N ARG A 413 -12.77 7.46 11.59
CA ARG A 413 -12.37 6.11 12.04
C ARG A 413 -11.46 6.16 13.26
N THR A 414 -10.51 7.07 13.24
CA THR A 414 -9.53 7.21 14.32
C THR A 414 -10.20 7.73 15.59
N ALA A 415 -11.07 8.73 15.47
CA ALA A 415 -11.85 9.26 16.58
C ALA A 415 -12.72 8.18 17.23
N ILE A 416 -13.43 7.37 16.43
CA ILE A 416 -14.22 6.25 16.94
C ILE A 416 -13.32 5.29 17.74
N GLY A 417 -12.19 4.85 17.17
CA GLY A 417 -11.28 3.95 17.87
C GLY A 417 -10.74 4.54 19.17
N LEU A 418 -10.23 5.78 19.14
CA LEU A 418 -9.64 6.46 20.30
C LEU A 418 -10.65 6.65 21.44
N VAL A 419 -11.87 7.10 21.12
CA VAL A 419 -12.96 7.31 22.10
C VAL A 419 -13.35 6.00 22.77
N LEU A 420 -13.42 4.90 22.00
CA LEU A 420 -13.79 3.58 22.53
C LEU A 420 -12.67 2.90 23.32
N GLY A 421 -11.43 3.38 23.21
CA GLY A 421 -10.29 2.81 23.91
C GLY A 421 -10.18 3.23 25.38
N ARG A 422 -11.01 4.16 25.86
CA ARG A 422 -10.99 4.64 27.24
C ARG A 422 -12.36 4.49 27.91
N VAL A 423 -12.34 4.34 29.24
CA VAL A 423 -13.56 4.27 30.07
C VAL A 423 -14.32 5.60 30.02
N ALA A 424 -13.60 6.72 30.05
CA ALA A 424 -14.13 8.06 29.83
C ALA A 424 -13.58 8.62 28.52
N PRO A 425 -14.43 9.20 27.63
CA PRO A 425 -13.98 9.81 26.39
C PRO A 425 -12.97 10.94 26.65
N ASP A 426 -11.77 10.81 26.12
CA ASP A 426 -10.78 11.89 26.06
C ASP A 426 -10.95 12.62 24.73
N TRP A 427 -11.76 13.68 24.74
CA TRP A 427 -12.08 14.46 23.54
C TRP A 427 -10.88 15.23 22.99
N ILE A 428 -9.91 15.57 23.84
CA ILE A 428 -8.68 16.26 23.44
C ILE A 428 -7.82 15.30 22.62
N LEU A 429 -7.56 14.11 23.16
CA LEU A 429 -6.85 13.05 22.45
C LEU A 429 -7.56 12.66 21.15
N ALA A 430 -8.88 12.46 21.21
CA ALA A 430 -9.67 12.13 20.02
C ALA A 430 -9.59 13.23 18.95
N GLY A 431 -9.62 14.51 19.37
CA GLY A 431 -9.48 15.67 18.49
C GLY A 431 -8.12 15.74 17.81
N PHE A 432 -7.02 15.58 18.56
CA PHE A 432 -5.67 15.57 18.00
C PHE A 432 -5.42 14.36 17.09
N GLY A 433 -5.85 13.16 17.51
CA GLY A 433 -5.76 11.96 16.68
C GLY A 433 -6.61 12.05 15.40
N ALA A 434 -7.79 12.66 15.48
CA ALA A 434 -8.61 12.97 14.31
C ALA A 434 -7.90 13.95 13.38
N ALA A 435 -7.38 15.08 13.90
CA ALA A 435 -6.65 16.06 13.11
C ALA A 435 -5.39 15.48 12.44
N MET A 436 -4.63 14.65 13.19
CA MET A 436 -3.50 13.88 12.65
C MET A 436 -3.94 13.07 11.43
N MET A 437 -5.09 12.40 11.53
CA MET A 437 -5.59 11.51 10.49
C MET A 437 -6.28 12.24 9.34
N VAL A 438 -6.80 13.45 9.54
CA VAL A 438 -7.13 14.37 8.44
C VAL A 438 -5.88 14.67 7.63
N ALA A 439 -4.79 15.09 8.28
CA ALA A 439 -3.56 15.45 7.60
C ALA A 439 -2.91 14.23 6.91
N PHE A 440 -2.82 13.08 7.61
CA PHE A 440 -2.31 11.84 7.04
C PHE A 440 -3.16 11.33 5.87
N GLY A 441 -4.49 11.34 6.02
CA GLY A 441 -5.41 10.97 4.96
C GLY A 441 -5.33 11.92 3.76
N GLY A 442 -5.22 13.22 4.00
CA GLY A 442 -5.02 14.23 2.97
C GLY A 442 -3.71 14.04 2.22
N MET A 443 -2.62 13.76 2.92
CA MET A 443 -1.35 13.37 2.33
C MET A 443 -1.52 12.16 1.41
N PHE A 444 -2.06 11.05 1.93
CA PHE A 444 -2.21 9.80 1.19
C PHE A 444 -3.15 9.91 -0.02
N VAL A 445 -4.30 10.58 0.13
CA VAL A 445 -5.31 10.71 -0.93
C VAL A 445 -4.81 11.64 -2.05
N THR A 446 -4.24 12.80 -1.72
CA THR A 446 -3.76 13.75 -2.75
C THR A 446 -2.56 13.19 -3.52
N MET A 447 -1.71 12.43 -2.85
CA MET A 447 -0.70 11.59 -3.46
C MET A 447 -1.29 10.59 -4.46
N THR A 448 -2.31 9.83 -4.05
CA THR A 448 -2.98 8.85 -4.91
C THR A 448 -3.67 9.51 -6.10
N TRP A 449 -4.34 10.65 -5.88
CA TRP A 449 -4.96 11.44 -6.94
C TRP A 449 -3.96 12.02 -7.92
N THR A 450 -2.76 12.39 -7.46
CA THR A 450 -1.69 12.84 -8.36
C THR A 450 -1.26 11.70 -9.27
N VAL A 451 -1.11 10.48 -8.72
CA VAL A 451 -0.79 9.28 -9.50
C VAL A 451 -1.90 8.95 -10.50
N ASP A 452 -3.15 8.96 -10.05
CA ASP A 452 -4.31 8.74 -10.93
C ASP A 452 -4.40 9.81 -12.03
N GLY A 453 -4.13 11.08 -11.68
CA GLY A 453 -4.16 12.22 -12.58
C GLY A 453 -3.07 12.19 -13.66
N ILE A 454 -1.98 11.44 -13.49
CA ILE A 454 -0.99 11.20 -14.56
C ILE A 454 -1.68 10.62 -15.80
N SER A 455 -2.67 9.74 -15.61
CA SER A 455 -3.43 9.15 -16.72
C SER A 455 -4.28 10.17 -17.49
N GLN A 456 -4.48 11.36 -16.93
CA GLN A 456 -5.27 12.45 -17.51
C GLN A 456 -4.39 13.51 -18.19
N VAL A 457 -3.06 13.40 -18.08
CA VAL A 457 -2.10 14.24 -18.82
C VAL A 457 -1.76 13.55 -20.14
N VAL A 458 -1.68 14.31 -21.23
CA VAL A 458 -1.28 13.81 -22.55
C VAL A 458 0.14 14.30 -22.83
N ALA A 459 1.12 13.38 -22.85
CA ALA A 459 2.47 13.72 -23.30
C ALA A 459 2.46 13.90 -24.83
N GLY A 460 3.13 14.93 -25.35
CA GLY A 460 3.36 15.06 -26.80
C GLY A 460 4.59 14.28 -27.24
N SER A 461 5.75 14.56 -26.64
CA SER A 461 6.99 13.78 -26.75
C SER A 461 7.61 13.54 -25.36
N ALA A 462 8.48 12.53 -25.21
CA ALA A 462 9.17 12.20 -23.95
C ALA A 462 9.91 13.38 -23.28
N THR A 463 10.19 14.45 -24.04
CA THR A 463 10.85 15.68 -23.58
C THR A 463 9.90 16.79 -23.13
N GLU A 464 8.58 16.65 -23.32
CA GLU A 464 7.62 17.75 -23.17
C GLU A 464 6.95 17.81 -21.79
N PHE A 465 7.67 17.42 -20.73
CA PHE A 465 7.22 17.68 -19.36
C PHE A 465 7.78 19.01 -18.84
N PRO A 466 6.95 19.84 -18.20
CA PRO A 466 5.53 19.64 -17.88
C PRO A 466 4.59 19.80 -19.11
N SER A 467 3.56 18.95 -19.24
CA SER A 467 2.70 18.94 -20.44
C SER A 467 1.65 20.06 -20.43
N ARG A 468 1.32 20.59 -21.62
CA ARG A 468 0.21 21.53 -21.83
C ARG A 468 -1.10 20.84 -22.21
N ARG A 469 -1.06 19.55 -22.51
CA ARG A 469 -2.20 18.80 -23.06
C ARG A 469 -2.81 17.89 -22.00
N TYR A 470 -4.13 17.87 -21.91
CA TYR A 470 -4.84 17.06 -20.91
C TYR A 470 -6.14 16.47 -21.49
N LYS A 471 -6.64 15.39 -20.87
CA LYS A 471 -7.87 14.72 -21.29
C LYS A 471 -9.10 15.42 -20.73
N ALA A 472 -10.20 15.38 -21.48
CA ALA A 472 -11.50 15.93 -21.07
C ALA A 472 -12.00 15.45 -19.68
N ALA A 473 -11.58 14.27 -19.22
CA ALA A 473 -11.94 13.74 -17.90
C ALA A 473 -11.47 14.66 -16.74
N LEU A 474 -10.35 15.37 -16.91
CA LEU A 474 -9.81 16.27 -15.89
C LEU A 474 -10.71 17.49 -15.65
N ASP A 475 -11.55 17.87 -16.61
CA ASP A 475 -12.55 18.94 -16.43
C ASP A 475 -13.61 18.58 -15.40
N GLN A 476 -13.87 17.28 -15.18
CA GLN A 476 -14.81 16.80 -14.17
C GLN A 476 -14.16 16.65 -12.78
N GLU A 477 -12.83 16.73 -12.71
CA GLU A 477 -12.03 16.52 -11.52
C GLU A 477 -11.02 17.67 -11.34
N THR A 478 -11.51 18.91 -11.46
CA THR A 478 -10.68 20.12 -11.49
C THR A 478 -9.77 20.30 -10.27
N HIS A 479 -10.09 19.67 -9.12
CA HIS A 479 -9.27 19.68 -7.92
C HIS A 479 -7.95 18.88 -8.06
N ILE A 480 -7.83 18.02 -9.07
CA ILE A 480 -6.60 17.28 -9.39
C ILE A 480 -5.59 18.18 -10.13
N GLY A 481 -6.06 19.15 -10.91
CA GLY A 481 -5.21 20.04 -11.72
C GLY A 481 -4.12 20.78 -10.92
N PRO A 482 -4.41 21.40 -9.75
CA PRO A 482 -3.39 22.01 -8.90
C PRO A 482 -2.34 21.01 -8.40
N LEU A 483 -2.74 19.77 -8.10
CA LEU A 483 -1.82 18.72 -7.67
C LEU A 483 -0.87 18.32 -8.80
N LEU A 484 -1.39 18.18 -10.03
CA LEU A 484 -0.59 17.89 -11.22
C LEU A 484 0.38 19.04 -11.56
N ARG A 485 -0.01 20.31 -11.33
CA ARG A 485 0.90 21.45 -11.43
C ARG A 485 1.99 21.40 -10.36
N GLN A 486 1.64 21.14 -9.10
CA GLN A 486 2.62 21.02 -8.00
C GLN A 486 3.61 19.87 -8.24
N ALA A 487 3.14 18.79 -8.87
CA ALA A 487 3.96 17.67 -9.32
C ALA A 487 4.81 17.95 -10.57
N ARG A 488 4.66 19.13 -11.20
CA ARG A 488 5.26 19.49 -12.51
C ARG A 488 4.90 18.53 -13.64
N LEU A 489 3.67 18.01 -13.61
CA LEU A 489 3.10 17.20 -14.68
C LEU A 489 2.30 18.05 -15.67
N LEU A 490 1.67 19.13 -15.18
CA LEU A 490 1.00 20.14 -16.00
C LEU A 490 1.79 21.45 -16.03
N SER A 491 1.92 22.03 -17.22
CA SER A 491 2.68 23.27 -17.45
C SER A 491 2.08 24.42 -16.66
N ALA A 492 2.93 25.15 -15.94
CA ALA A 492 2.56 26.42 -15.31
C ALA A 492 2.33 27.52 -16.36
N ASP A 493 2.98 27.40 -17.52
CA ASP A 493 3.04 28.44 -18.54
C ASP A 493 2.16 28.10 -19.76
N GLY A 494 1.60 29.15 -20.38
CA GLY A 494 0.77 29.04 -21.57
C GLY A 494 -0.66 28.55 -21.32
N PRO A 495 -1.51 28.55 -22.37
CA PRO A 495 -2.83 27.94 -22.33
C PRO A 495 -2.73 26.41 -22.29
N LEU A 496 -3.64 25.76 -21.56
CA LEU A 496 -3.78 24.32 -21.59
C LEU A 496 -4.68 23.90 -22.77
N GLU A 497 -4.28 22.85 -23.47
CA GLU A 497 -5.01 22.29 -24.61
C GLU A 497 -5.78 21.04 -24.15
N ARG A 498 -7.09 21.03 -24.36
CA ARG A 498 -7.94 19.88 -24.08
C ARG A 498 -7.91 18.91 -25.26
N VAL A 499 -7.75 17.63 -24.95
CA VAL A 499 -7.79 16.52 -25.91
C VAL A 499 -9.02 15.66 -25.62
N ASP A 500 -10.01 15.67 -26.51
CA ASP A 500 -11.27 14.93 -26.34
C ASP A 500 -11.12 13.42 -26.56
N ARG A 501 -10.18 13.00 -27.41
CA ARG A 501 -9.78 11.60 -27.61
C ARG A 501 -8.28 11.52 -27.89
N PRO A 502 -7.49 10.75 -27.12
CA PRO A 502 -6.14 10.44 -27.54
C PRO A 502 -6.22 9.71 -28.88
N SER A 503 -5.41 10.12 -29.87
CA SER A 503 -5.28 9.34 -31.10
C SER A 503 -4.87 7.93 -30.70
N THR A 504 -5.64 6.93 -31.12
CA THR A 504 -5.48 5.51 -30.78
C THR A 504 -4.15 4.89 -31.23
N SER A 505 -3.23 5.69 -31.78
CA SER A 505 -1.91 5.27 -32.24
C SER A 505 -0.86 5.17 -31.14
N GLY A 506 -1.09 5.73 -29.95
CA GLY A 506 -0.22 5.55 -28.80
C GLY A 506 -0.60 4.29 -28.04
N THR A 507 0.15 3.20 -28.23
CA THR A 507 0.02 1.99 -27.41
C THR A 507 0.17 2.33 -25.93
N SER A 508 -0.44 1.52 -25.05
CA SER A 508 -0.25 1.60 -23.58
C SER A 508 1.22 1.57 -23.14
N ASP A 509 2.11 1.18 -24.05
CA ASP A 509 3.53 0.96 -23.82
C ASP A 509 4.30 2.30 -23.82
N ALA A 510 3.95 3.26 -24.69
CA ALA A 510 4.52 4.62 -24.63
C ALA A 510 4.25 5.31 -23.28
N TRP A 511 3.12 4.98 -22.64
CA TRP A 511 2.75 5.53 -21.33
C TRP A 511 3.61 5.00 -20.18
N ARG A 512 4.21 3.81 -20.28
CA ARG A 512 5.03 3.24 -19.20
C ARG A 512 6.47 3.77 -19.18
N ASP A 513 7.00 4.08 -20.36
CA ASP A 513 8.37 4.57 -20.51
C ASP A 513 8.47 6.08 -20.26
N ASP A 514 7.37 6.83 -20.49
CA ASP A 514 7.34 8.29 -20.42
C ASP A 514 6.92 8.87 -19.06
N VAL A 515 6.48 8.05 -18.09
CA VAL A 515 6.37 8.54 -16.72
C VAL A 515 7.79 8.65 -16.17
N GLN A 516 8.48 9.74 -16.53
CA GLN A 516 9.62 10.17 -15.76
C GLN A 516 9.17 10.14 -14.30
N PRO A 517 9.81 9.32 -13.45
CA PRO A 517 9.41 9.20 -12.06
C PRO A 517 9.34 10.63 -11.52
N LEU A 518 8.34 10.95 -10.70
CA LEU A 518 8.09 12.23 -10.02
C LEU A 518 9.36 12.81 -9.33
N ARG A 519 10.40 13.13 -10.12
CA ARG A 519 11.80 13.35 -9.75
C ARG A 519 12.04 14.82 -9.43
N SER A 520 11.18 15.69 -9.94
CA SER A 520 11.23 17.14 -9.75
C SER A 520 9.95 17.68 -9.08
N VAL A 521 9.31 16.86 -8.24
CA VAL A 521 8.18 17.31 -7.43
C VAL A 521 8.62 18.49 -6.56
N SER A 522 7.87 19.60 -6.61
CA SER A 522 8.19 20.76 -5.81
C SER A 522 8.13 20.43 -4.31
N SER A 523 8.89 21.16 -3.51
CA SER A 523 8.84 21.06 -2.06
C SER A 523 7.48 21.47 -1.49
N ALA A 524 6.83 22.43 -2.14
CA ALA A 524 5.56 23.03 -1.73
C ALA A 524 4.33 22.33 -2.34
N THR A 525 4.25 21.01 -2.23
CA THR A 525 3.05 20.25 -2.62
C THR A 525 2.10 20.08 -1.43
N TRP A 526 0.81 19.96 -1.70
CA TRP A 526 -0.21 19.74 -0.67
C TRP A 526 0.10 18.54 0.24
N TRP A 527 0.54 17.41 -0.33
CA TRP A 527 0.87 16.22 0.46
C TRP A 527 2.12 16.38 1.32
N ASN A 528 3.10 17.19 0.92
CA ASN A 528 4.26 17.49 1.77
C ASN A 528 3.85 18.36 2.97
N LEU A 529 2.97 19.35 2.75
CA LEU A 529 2.41 20.15 3.84
C LEU A 529 1.62 19.26 4.80
N ALA A 530 0.73 18.42 4.24
CA ALA A 530 -0.06 17.48 5.01
C ALA A 530 0.81 16.46 5.77
N PHE A 531 1.94 16.04 5.20
CA PHE A 531 2.94 15.20 5.90
C PHE A 531 3.54 15.90 7.12
N VAL A 532 4.00 17.15 6.98
CA VAL A 532 4.58 17.92 8.10
C VAL A 532 3.56 18.10 9.22
N VAL A 533 2.32 18.48 8.86
CA VAL A 533 1.22 18.63 9.82
C VAL A 533 0.89 17.29 10.48
N ALA A 534 0.78 16.21 9.71
CA ALA A 534 0.52 14.87 10.24
C ALA A 534 1.62 14.40 11.19
N ALA A 535 2.89 14.67 10.88
CA ALA A 535 4.03 14.26 11.70
C ALA A 535 4.07 15.01 13.04
N ALA A 536 3.81 16.32 13.04
CA ALA A 536 3.69 17.11 14.26
C ALA A 536 2.52 16.61 15.14
N LEU A 537 1.34 16.43 14.54
CA LEU A 537 0.15 15.94 15.25
C LEU A 537 0.31 14.48 15.71
N ALA A 538 1.07 13.67 15.00
CA ALA A 538 1.38 12.30 15.40
C ALA A 538 2.27 12.24 16.63
N ALA A 539 3.29 13.09 16.71
CA ALA A 539 4.09 13.24 17.92
C ALA A 539 3.22 13.71 19.10
N MET A 540 2.36 14.71 18.90
CA MET A 540 1.41 15.16 19.94
C MET A 540 0.49 14.03 20.40
N THR A 541 -0.12 13.30 19.46
CA THR A 541 -1.06 12.22 19.76
C THR A 541 -0.37 11.11 20.54
N GLY A 542 0.84 10.71 20.16
CA GLY A 542 1.62 9.70 20.89
C GLY A 542 1.94 10.12 22.33
N VAL A 543 2.30 11.38 22.54
CA VAL A 543 2.59 11.91 23.88
C VAL A 543 1.33 12.02 24.74
N LEU A 544 0.22 12.52 24.18
CA LEU A 544 -1.06 12.58 24.87
C LEU A 544 -1.57 11.18 25.26
N LEU A 545 -1.35 10.19 24.40
CA LEU A 545 -1.69 8.81 24.71
C LEU A 545 -0.89 8.28 25.91
N ALA A 546 0.42 8.55 25.97
CA ALA A 546 1.31 7.95 26.96
C ALA A 546 1.47 8.72 28.27
N VAL A 547 1.47 10.06 28.21
CA VAL A 547 1.84 10.94 29.33
C VAL A 547 0.69 11.87 29.74
N GLY A 548 -0.40 11.90 28.97
CA GLY A 548 -1.55 12.78 29.22
C GLY A 548 -1.28 14.25 28.91
N GLU A 549 -1.99 15.17 29.58
CA GLU A 549 -2.01 16.62 29.29
C GLU A 549 -0.78 17.40 29.79
N GLN A 550 0.43 16.86 29.60
CA GLN A 550 1.69 17.57 29.87
C GLN A 550 2.06 18.49 28.70
N TRP A 551 1.31 19.59 28.54
CA TRP A 551 1.32 20.45 27.36
C TRP A 551 2.70 20.97 26.94
N GLN A 552 3.62 21.21 27.88
CA GLN A 552 4.99 21.62 27.57
C GLN A 552 5.74 20.54 26.77
N ILE A 553 5.64 19.28 27.20
CA ILE A 553 6.24 18.12 26.50
C ILE A 553 5.53 17.88 25.17
N VAL A 554 4.19 17.95 25.16
CA VAL A 554 3.37 17.77 23.95
C VAL A 554 3.78 18.76 22.86
N LEU A 555 3.88 20.07 23.18
CA LEU A 555 4.24 21.11 22.22
C LEU A 555 5.69 20.99 21.73
N LEU A 556 6.63 20.67 22.63
CA LEU A 556 8.04 20.46 22.27
C LEU A 556 8.18 19.31 21.26
N LEU A 557 7.53 18.18 21.53
CA LEU A 557 7.61 17.00 20.67
C LEU A 557 6.81 17.17 19.37
N ALA A 558 5.75 17.98 19.38
CA ALA A 558 5.08 18.44 18.15
C ALA A 558 6.04 19.20 17.23
N ALA A 559 6.75 20.19 17.79
CA ALA A 559 7.71 21.00 17.06
C ALA A 559 8.85 20.13 16.50
N MET A 560 9.34 19.17 17.30
CA MET A 560 10.32 18.20 16.85
C MET A 560 9.78 17.32 15.71
N GLY A 561 8.56 16.79 15.82
CA GLY A 561 7.94 15.99 14.77
C GLY A 561 7.81 16.74 13.44
N GLY A 562 7.41 18.01 13.50
CA GLY A 562 7.38 18.91 12.34
C GLY A 562 8.78 19.19 11.76
N ALA A 563 9.77 19.47 12.62
CA ALA A 563 11.15 19.71 12.20
C ALA A 563 11.77 18.48 11.53
N VAL A 564 11.52 17.29 12.06
CA VAL A 564 11.97 16.01 11.48
C VAL A 564 11.32 15.79 10.11
N ALA A 565 10.03 16.06 9.96
CA ALA A 565 9.36 15.97 8.67
C ALA A 565 9.94 16.97 7.65
N LEU A 566 10.22 18.21 8.06
CA LEU A 566 10.90 19.20 7.23
C LEU A 566 12.31 18.74 6.83
N LEU A 567 13.07 18.12 7.74
CA LEU A 567 14.39 17.56 7.45
C LEU A 567 14.29 16.42 6.42
N VAL A 568 13.32 15.50 6.59
CA VAL A 568 13.03 14.46 5.59
C VAL A 568 12.74 15.10 4.22
N LEU A 569 11.91 16.15 4.17
CA LEU A 569 11.65 16.88 2.93
C LEU A 569 12.90 17.56 2.35
N ALA A 570 13.75 18.14 3.20
CA ALA A 570 14.98 18.83 2.78
C ALA A 570 16.00 17.87 2.18
N THR A 571 16.15 16.66 2.74
CA THR A 571 17.03 15.61 2.17
C THR A 571 16.61 15.17 0.77
N HIS A 572 15.38 15.49 0.36
CA HIS A 572 14.85 15.18 -0.96
C HIS A 572 14.91 16.35 -1.95
N GLN A 573 15.09 17.59 -1.48
CA GLN A 573 15.14 18.79 -2.34
C GLN A 573 16.50 19.04 -2.99
N GLY A 574 17.55 18.37 -2.52
CA GLY A 574 18.89 18.40 -3.12
C GLY A 574 18.90 17.70 -4.49
N GLY A 575 18.29 18.32 -5.49
CA GLY A 575 18.38 17.89 -6.88
C GLY A 575 19.83 17.87 -7.34
N ALA A 576 20.23 16.75 -7.94
CA ALA A 576 21.25 16.66 -9.00
C ALA A 576 22.64 17.30 -8.79
N ALA A 577 22.99 17.84 -7.63
CA ALA A 577 24.33 18.35 -7.35
C ALA A 577 25.24 17.18 -6.95
N HIS A 578 25.68 16.39 -7.95
CA HIS A 578 26.84 15.48 -7.99
C HIS A 578 27.21 14.61 -6.78
N LEU A 579 26.39 14.52 -5.74
CA LEU A 579 26.69 13.69 -4.58
C LEU A 579 26.69 12.23 -5.03
N PRO A 580 27.82 11.53 -4.85
CA PRO A 580 27.95 10.13 -5.26
C PRO A 580 26.84 9.33 -4.59
N ARG A 581 26.30 8.37 -5.36
CA ARG A 581 25.21 7.40 -5.12
C ARG A 581 25.11 6.80 -3.70
N THR A 582 25.07 7.64 -2.68
CA THR A 582 24.64 7.27 -1.35
C THR A 582 23.14 6.98 -1.45
N PRO A 583 22.65 5.98 -0.72
CA PRO A 583 21.25 5.62 -0.78
C PRO A 583 20.42 6.77 -0.19
N ALA A 584 19.92 7.66 -1.05
CA ALA A 584 19.09 8.81 -0.71
C ALA A 584 17.81 8.45 0.08
N THR A 585 17.52 7.16 0.24
CA THR A 585 16.43 6.61 1.04
C THR A 585 16.86 6.23 2.47
N ALA A 586 18.13 5.93 2.71
CA ALA A 586 18.61 5.51 4.03
C ALA A 586 18.64 6.68 5.03
N VAL A 587 19.01 7.88 4.57
CA VAL A 587 19.09 9.08 5.40
C VAL A 587 17.71 9.46 5.99
N PRO A 588 16.63 9.57 5.19
CA PRO A 588 15.28 9.81 5.74
C PRO A 588 14.80 8.73 6.71
N VAL A 589 15.09 7.45 6.44
CA VAL A 589 14.73 6.35 7.34
C VAL A 589 15.47 6.49 8.67
N LEU A 590 16.77 6.77 8.63
CA LEU A 590 17.57 7.01 9.82
C LEU A 590 17.05 8.19 10.63
N ILE A 591 16.69 9.29 9.96
CA ILE A 591 16.09 10.48 10.59
C ILE A 591 14.81 10.10 11.35
N VAL A 592 13.91 9.32 10.73
CA VAL A 592 12.67 8.87 11.38
C VAL A 592 12.96 7.96 12.58
N VAL A 593 13.92 7.04 12.46
CA VAL A 593 14.30 6.13 13.55
C VAL A 593 14.90 6.89 14.73
N VAL A 594 15.83 7.81 14.46
CA VAL A 594 16.44 8.66 15.50
C VAL A 594 15.36 9.51 16.19
N ALA A 595 14.43 10.10 15.43
CA ALA A 595 13.33 10.86 16.01
C ALA A 595 12.43 10.00 16.92
N CYS A 596 12.15 8.75 16.55
CA CYS A 596 11.41 7.82 17.41
C CYS A 596 12.17 7.55 18.72
N ALA A 597 13.49 7.34 18.66
CA ALA A 597 14.30 7.16 19.86
C ALA A 597 14.29 8.40 20.76
N VAL A 598 14.40 9.60 20.18
CA VAL A 598 14.34 10.86 20.94
C VAL A 598 12.96 11.07 21.58
N LEU A 599 11.87 10.75 20.88
CA LEU A 599 10.51 10.81 21.46
C LEU A 599 10.38 9.93 22.71
N ILE A 600 10.91 8.70 22.65
CA ILE A 600 10.90 7.78 23.80
C ILE A 600 11.72 8.37 24.96
N LEU A 601 12.94 8.84 24.69
CA LEU A 601 13.82 9.38 25.72
C LEU A 601 13.26 10.66 26.36
N ALA A 602 12.68 11.55 25.56
CA ALA A 602 12.18 12.85 26.02
C ALA A 602 10.90 12.75 26.87
N THR A 603 10.10 11.70 26.69
CA THR A 603 8.89 11.48 27.50
C THR A 603 9.19 10.90 28.88
N GLY A 604 10.43 10.42 29.12
CA GLY A 604 10.82 9.78 30.39
C GLY A 604 10.06 8.49 30.69
N VAL A 605 9.32 7.98 29.71
CA VAL A 605 8.46 6.81 29.81
C VAL A 605 9.33 5.56 29.97
N ARG A 606 9.06 4.80 31.02
CA ARG A 606 9.81 3.56 31.34
C ARG A 606 9.09 2.30 30.88
N GLY A 607 7.77 2.37 30.68
CA GLY A 607 6.96 1.27 30.20
C GLY A 607 6.98 1.15 28.67
N VAL A 608 6.92 -0.09 28.17
CA VAL A 608 7.02 -0.35 26.72
C VAL A 608 5.71 -0.10 26.00
N ALA A 609 4.55 -0.30 26.66
CA ALA A 609 3.26 0.02 26.06
C ALA A 609 3.22 1.52 25.71
N GLU A 610 3.59 2.33 26.69
CA GLU A 610 3.68 3.77 26.62
C GLU A 610 4.76 4.19 25.62
N SER A 611 5.95 3.55 25.64
CA SER A 611 7.00 3.84 24.65
C SER A 611 6.51 3.60 23.22
N VAL A 612 5.89 2.44 22.95
CA VAL A 612 5.32 2.11 21.63
C VAL A 612 4.26 3.12 21.23
N VAL A 613 3.37 3.45 22.14
CA VAL A 613 2.28 4.39 21.94
C VAL A 613 2.79 5.82 21.65
N VAL A 614 3.93 6.22 22.23
CA VAL A 614 4.59 7.50 21.95
C VAL A 614 5.08 7.59 20.50
N TRP A 615 5.81 6.59 19.99
CA TRP A 615 6.45 6.71 18.68
C TRP A 615 5.64 6.12 17.52
N ALA A 616 4.72 5.18 17.77
CA ALA A 616 4.02 4.45 16.71
C ALA A 616 3.23 5.34 15.75
N PRO A 617 2.46 6.35 16.20
CA PRO A 617 1.78 7.27 15.28
C PRO A 617 2.77 7.99 14.37
N PHE A 618 3.88 8.47 14.94
CA PHE A 618 4.91 9.21 14.19
C PHE A 618 5.62 8.32 13.16
N ALA A 619 6.05 7.12 13.57
CA ALA A 619 6.67 6.17 12.67
C ALA A 619 5.72 5.75 11.56
N LEU A 620 4.43 5.56 11.83
CA LEU A 620 3.43 5.23 10.81
C LEU A 620 3.37 6.31 9.73
N VAL A 621 3.24 7.59 10.12
CA VAL A 621 3.20 8.73 9.19
C VAL A 621 4.50 8.81 8.39
N GLY A 622 5.65 8.73 9.06
CA GLY A 622 6.98 8.77 8.43
C GLY A 622 7.20 7.62 7.44
N LEU A 623 6.95 6.38 7.85
CA LEU A 623 7.16 5.19 7.03
C LEU A 623 6.23 5.16 5.83
N VAL A 624 4.95 5.54 5.98
CA VAL A 624 4.01 5.58 4.84
C VAL A 624 4.42 6.66 3.84
N TYR A 625 4.85 7.84 4.30
CA TYR A 625 5.34 8.88 3.39
C TYR A 625 6.59 8.42 2.63
N LEU A 626 7.57 7.84 3.34
CA LEU A 626 8.78 7.30 2.73
C LEU A 626 8.47 6.16 1.76
N LEU A 627 7.58 5.25 2.15
CA LEU A 627 7.13 4.16 1.29
C LEU A 627 6.48 4.73 0.03
N PHE A 628 5.56 5.68 0.16
CA PHE A 628 4.91 6.30 -0.98
C PHE A 628 5.93 6.98 -1.87
N ARG A 629 6.91 7.72 -1.34
CA ARG A 629 7.96 8.36 -2.16
C ARG A 629 8.86 7.36 -2.89
N VAL A 630 9.25 6.27 -2.23
CA VAL A 630 10.05 5.20 -2.84
C VAL A 630 9.23 4.46 -3.90
N THR A 631 7.96 4.20 -3.62
CA THR A 631 7.05 3.50 -4.52
C THR A 631 6.51 4.40 -5.62
N THR A 632 6.38 5.72 -5.47
CA THR A 632 5.93 6.65 -6.53
C THR A 632 6.94 6.90 -7.60
N ARG A 633 8.21 6.59 -7.33
CA ARG A 633 9.13 6.38 -8.45
C ARG A 633 8.68 5.26 -9.40
N ARG A 634 7.68 4.44 -9.01
CA ARG A 634 7.30 3.16 -9.63
C ARG A 634 5.81 2.77 -9.52
N LEU A 635 4.92 3.61 -8.96
CA LEU A 635 3.54 3.23 -8.58
C LEU A 635 2.63 3.07 -9.78
N VAL A 636 3.07 3.51 -10.96
CA VAL A 636 2.47 3.20 -12.26
C VAL A 636 2.28 1.69 -12.47
N LEU A 637 2.99 0.82 -11.71
CA LEU A 637 2.94 -0.63 -11.83
C LEU A 637 2.41 -1.38 -10.59
N PHE A 638 2.00 -0.69 -9.52
CA PHE A 638 1.55 -1.37 -8.29
C PHE A 638 0.05 -1.69 -8.35
N ASP A 639 -0.29 -2.93 -8.73
CA ASP A 639 -1.67 -3.47 -8.65
C ASP A 639 -1.91 -4.09 -7.24
N PRO A 640 -2.66 -3.44 -6.34
CA PRO A 640 -3.06 -4.05 -5.05
C PRO A 640 -3.89 -5.33 -5.22
N GLY A 641 -4.43 -5.59 -6.42
CA GLY A 641 -5.03 -6.85 -6.86
C GLY A 641 -4.09 -8.05 -6.74
N LEU A 642 -2.78 -7.87 -6.90
CA LEU A 642 -1.78 -8.95 -6.77
C LEU A 642 -1.59 -9.39 -5.33
N VAL A 643 -1.53 -8.45 -4.39
CA VAL A 643 -1.42 -8.70 -2.95
C VAL A 643 -2.71 -9.34 -2.42
N THR A 644 -3.86 -8.81 -2.83
CA THR A 644 -5.17 -9.37 -2.44
C THR A 644 -5.44 -10.74 -3.07
N ALA A 645 -4.99 -10.99 -4.31
CA ALA A 645 -5.10 -12.31 -4.93
C ALA A 645 -4.19 -13.35 -4.25
N ALA A 646 -2.98 -12.96 -3.85
CA ALA A 646 -2.07 -13.81 -3.07
C ALA A 646 -2.67 -14.12 -1.69
N ALA A 647 -3.14 -13.10 -0.97
CA ALA A 647 -3.81 -13.27 0.33
C ALA A 647 -5.08 -14.14 0.22
N ARG A 648 -5.91 -13.94 -0.81
CA ARG A 648 -7.11 -14.74 -1.06
C ARG A 648 -6.79 -16.21 -1.36
N ARG A 649 -5.71 -16.49 -2.08
CA ARG A 649 -5.24 -17.86 -2.32
C ARG A 649 -4.67 -18.50 -1.06
N ALA A 650 -3.88 -17.76 -0.30
CA ALA A 650 -3.32 -18.21 0.97
C ALA A 650 -4.45 -18.55 1.96
N LEU A 651 -5.43 -17.67 2.10
CA LEU A 651 -6.61 -17.87 2.95
C LEU A 651 -7.49 -19.03 2.48
N SER A 652 -7.79 -19.13 1.18
CA SER A 652 -8.58 -20.26 0.65
C SER A 652 -7.85 -21.60 0.75
N ALA A 653 -6.53 -21.62 0.59
CA ALA A 653 -5.72 -22.82 0.81
C ALA A 653 -5.69 -23.23 2.29
N ALA A 654 -5.60 -22.26 3.20
CA ALA A 654 -5.63 -22.51 4.63
C ALA A 654 -7.00 -23.00 5.10
N LEU A 655 -8.08 -22.33 4.69
CA LEU A 655 -9.46 -22.75 4.94
C LEU A 655 -9.72 -24.15 4.39
N ARG A 656 -9.21 -24.46 3.20
CA ARG A 656 -9.31 -25.81 2.62
C ARG A 656 -8.60 -26.84 3.48
N ARG A 657 -7.38 -26.57 3.95
CA ARG A 657 -6.64 -27.51 4.81
C ARG A 657 -7.31 -27.69 6.17
N ALA A 658 -7.84 -26.61 6.74
CA ALA A 658 -8.62 -26.66 7.97
C ALA A 658 -9.92 -27.48 7.78
N MET A 659 -10.67 -27.25 6.68
CA MET A 659 -11.85 -28.06 6.35
C MET A 659 -11.50 -29.52 6.13
N LEU A 660 -10.40 -29.84 5.43
CA LEU A 660 -9.96 -31.22 5.24
C LEU A 660 -9.55 -31.90 6.56
N ALA A 661 -8.96 -31.14 7.48
CA ALA A 661 -8.57 -31.63 8.80
C ALA A 661 -9.77 -31.86 9.73
N VAL A 662 -10.81 -31.01 9.65
CA VAL A 662 -11.99 -31.09 10.52
C VAL A 662 -13.06 -32.02 9.98
N LEU A 663 -13.35 -31.95 8.68
CA LEU A 663 -14.47 -32.66 8.06
C LEU A 663 -14.05 -33.97 7.38
N GLY A 664 -12.74 -34.20 7.22
CA GLY A 664 -12.23 -35.27 6.38
C GLY A 664 -12.39 -34.98 4.88
N LYS A 665 -11.60 -35.67 4.07
CA LYS A 665 -11.51 -35.43 2.62
C LYS A 665 -12.85 -35.64 1.90
N GLU A 666 -13.58 -36.68 2.29
CA GLU A 666 -14.82 -37.08 1.63
C GLU A 666 -15.96 -36.07 1.83
N ALA A 667 -16.12 -35.51 3.04
CA ALA A 667 -17.15 -34.51 3.32
C ALA A 667 -16.82 -33.16 2.67
N ALA A 668 -15.55 -32.78 2.65
CA ALA A 668 -15.09 -31.57 1.96
C ALA A 668 -15.32 -31.64 0.44
N ASP A 669 -15.12 -32.81 -0.19
CA ASP A 669 -15.36 -33.02 -1.61
C ASP A 669 -16.87 -33.03 -1.94
N ARG A 670 -17.73 -33.57 -1.07
CA ARG A 670 -19.20 -33.52 -1.22
C ARG A 670 -19.77 -32.10 -1.11
N LEU A 671 -19.24 -31.26 -0.23
CA LEU A 671 -19.62 -29.84 -0.13
C LEU A 671 -19.25 -29.06 -1.40
N ARG A 672 -18.18 -29.47 -2.10
CA ARG A 672 -17.71 -28.87 -3.34
C ARG A 672 -18.52 -29.27 -4.57
N ALA A 673 -19.09 -30.46 -4.58
CA ALA A 673 -19.94 -30.91 -5.67
C ALA A 673 -21.32 -30.23 -5.68
N ARG A 674 -21.67 -29.49 -4.60
CA ARG A 674 -22.98 -28.85 -4.40
C ARG A 674 -22.98 -27.33 -4.56
N GLY A 675 -21.82 -26.69 -4.76
CA GLY A 675 -21.70 -25.23 -4.94
C GLY A 675 -20.68 -24.89 -6.00
#